data_AF-A0AA39DY06-F1
#
_entry.id   AF-A0AA39DY06-F1
#
_cell.length_a   1.000
_cell.length_b   1.000
_cell.length_c   1.000
_cell.angle_alpha   90.00
_cell.angle_beta   90.00
_cell.angle_gamma   90.00
#
_symmetry.space_group_name_H-M   'P 1'
#
loop_
_entity.id
_entity.type
_entity.pdbx_description
1 polymer ?
#
loop_
_entity_poly.entity_id
_entity_poly.type
_entity_poly.pdbx_seq_one_letter_code
_entity_poly.pdbx_strand_id
1 'polypeptide(L)'
;MKPGQGHAIFTAECSHAFHFHCITSNVKHGSQSCPVCRAKWKEIPFQSPASDLALGRARINPVDWGHDDAWMTVLRQLPSPRQDASRQISSLFHAHEPAVFDDDEVLDQQPESTERSSSTRDVDNNSIGAIEVKTYPEVSAVPRSTSHNNFTVLIHLKAPLTSGRQNSGTNQTNMQPTSQSCRAPVDLVTVLDVSGSMAGTKLALLKRAMGFVIQSLGPCDRLSVISFSSTARRLFPLRRMTDTGRQQALQAVNSLISNGGTNIAEGLRKGAKVMLDRKWKNPVSSIILLSDGQDTYTVCSPGGAHSRTDYSLLLPFSIHRNGGTGFQIPVHAFGFGTDHDATSMHAISETSGGTFSFIEAEGVIQDAFAQCIGGLLSVVVQELRVGVECVHPSLQLSSIKAGSYHTSVTPDARTGFIEVGDLYAEEERDFLVNINIPINGSGDEMSLFKVRCVYRDPITKELVKCEEADEVKIQRPEIARQVVVSMEVDRQRNRLRAAEAMVEARAAAERGDLTSAVAVLESCQRALSETVSARAGDRLCVALGAELKEMQERMANRRIYEASGRAYVLSGLSSHSWQRATARGDSTDSATLLQAYQTPSMVDMLTRSQTMFVSSGAPSPHPPIRPARSFPARPLPR
;
A
#
# COMPACT_ATOMS: atom_id res chain seq x y z
N MET A 1 19.94 -54.66 -5.36
CA MET A 1 18.53 -55.07 -5.57
C MET A 1 17.65 -53.84 -5.77
N LYS A 2 17.29 -53.53 -7.01
CA LYS A 2 15.92 -53.54 -7.54
C LYS A 2 16.02 -53.29 -9.07
N PRO A 3 15.45 -54.16 -9.91
CA PRO A 3 15.31 -53.91 -11.34
C PRO A 3 14.11 -52.98 -11.58
N GLY A 4 14.11 -52.27 -12.70
CA GLY A 4 12.87 -51.74 -13.26
C GLY A 4 12.98 -50.32 -13.78
N GLN A 5 13.14 -50.19 -15.09
CA GLN A 5 12.11 -49.66 -16.00
C GLN A 5 12.81 -49.27 -17.31
N GLY A 6 13.15 -50.23 -18.18
CA GLY A 6 13.37 -50.04 -19.64
C GLY A 6 14.18 -48.86 -20.19
N HIS A 7 14.86 -48.07 -19.37
CA HIS A 7 15.51 -46.82 -19.74
C HIS A 7 17.00 -46.94 -19.45
N ALA A 8 17.82 -46.65 -20.45
CA ALA A 8 19.28 -46.66 -20.30
C ALA A 8 19.69 -45.71 -19.16
N ILE A 9 20.66 -46.13 -18.35
CA ILE A 9 21.18 -45.36 -17.21
C ILE A 9 22.61 -44.94 -17.56
N PHE A 10 22.86 -43.63 -17.52
CA PHE A 10 24.19 -43.04 -17.66
C PHE A 10 24.79 -42.80 -16.29
N THR A 11 25.94 -43.37 -16.00
CA THR A 11 26.67 -43.06 -14.76
C THR A 11 27.83 -42.15 -15.11
N ALA A 12 27.79 -40.91 -14.60
CA ALA A 12 28.81 -39.90 -14.86
C ALA A 12 30.11 -40.18 -14.10
N GLU A 13 31.23 -39.53 -14.47
CA GLU A 13 32.54 -39.66 -13.78
C GLU A 13 32.45 -39.39 -12.27
N CYS A 14 31.50 -38.54 -11.86
CA CYS A 14 31.16 -38.25 -10.45
C CYS A 14 30.46 -39.41 -9.71
N SER A 15 30.34 -40.62 -10.30
CA SER A 15 29.65 -41.81 -9.76
C SER A 15 28.14 -41.65 -9.49
N HIS A 16 27.55 -40.54 -9.93
CA HIS A 16 26.11 -40.36 -9.94
C HIS A 16 25.51 -41.00 -11.19
N ALA A 17 24.48 -41.81 -10.99
CA ALA A 17 23.72 -42.46 -12.06
C ALA A 17 22.46 -41.66 -12.38
N PHE A 18 22.21 -41.45 -13.66
CA PHE A 18 21.11 -40.68 -14.22
C PHE A 18 20.40 -41.49 -15.28
N HIS A 19 19.11 -41.22 -15.52
CA HIS A 19 18.48 -41.70 -16.75
C HIS A 19 19.14 -41.04 -17.96
N PHE A 20 19.50 -41.85 -18.95
CA PHE A 20 20.29 -41.44 -20.10
C PHE A 20 19.63 -40.31 -20.90
N HIS A 21 18.30 -40.31 -21.03
CA HIS A 21 17.54 -39.26 -21.72
C HIS A 21 17.47 -37.93 -20.94
N CYS A 22 17.46 -37.98 -19.61
CA CYS A 22 17.44 -36.77 -18.77
C CYS A 22 18.79 -36.05 -18.85
N ILE A 23 19.89 -36.81 -18.90
CA ILE A 23 21.23 -36.22 -18.88
C ILE A 23 21.66 -35.69 -20.26
N THR A 24 21.23 -36.33 -21.35
CA THR A 24 21.47 -35.82 -22.72
C THR A 24 20.75 -34.49 -22.99
N SER A 25 19.56 -34.29 -22.44
CA SER A 25 18.86 -33.00 -22.53
C SER A 25 19.61 -31.89 -21.79
N ASN A 26 20.20 -32.18 -20.62
CA ASN A 26 20.96 -31.22 -19.83
C ASN A 26 22.27 -30.78 -20.52
N VAL A 27 22.92 -31.71 -21.25
CA VAL A 27 24.11 -31.42 -22.06
C VAL A 27 23.77 -30.60 -23.31
N LYS A 28 22.62 -30.84 -23.96
CA LYS A 28 22.14 -30.06 -25.12
C LYS A 28 21.90 -28.58 -24.81
N HIS A 29 21.63 -28.23 -23.55
CA HIS A 29 21.42 -26.84 -23.11
C HIS A 29 22.72 -26.18 -22.58
N GLY A 30 23.88 -26.76 -22.88
CA GLY A 30 25.18 -26.11 -22.67
C GLY A 30 25.86 -26.38 -21.33
N SER A 31 25.31 -27.27 -20.49
CA SER A 31 25.94 -27.65 -19.22
C SER A 31 26.86 -28.87 -19.40
N GLN A 32 28.17 -28.67 -19.21
CA GLN A 32 29.20 -29.73 -19.29
C GLN A 32 29.62 -30.20 -17.88
N SER A 33 28.69 -30.23 -16.92
CA SER A 33 29.01 -30.56 -15.52
C SER A 33 27.90 -31.35 -14.84
N CYS A 34 28.30 -32.20 -13.89
CA CYS A 34 27.43 -33.04 -13.07
C CYS A 34 26.37 -32.20 -12.35
N PRO A 35 25.06 -32.40 -12.57
CA PRO A 35 24.03 -31.56 -11.94
C PRO A 35 23.95 -31.75 -10.42
N VAL A 36 24.47 -32.86 -9.88
CA VAL A 36 24.41 -33.18 -8.44
C VAL A 36 25.61 -32.60 -7.68
N CYS A 37 26.81 -32.72 -8.24
CA CYS A 37 28.04 -32.30 -7.53
C CYS A 37 28.88 -31.26 -8.29
N ARG A 38 28.41 -30.79 -9.44
CA ARG A 38 29.01 -29.75 -10.30
C ARG A 38 30.42 -30.03 -10.82
N ALA A 39 30.92 -31.26 -10.69
CA ALA A 39 32.14 -31.71 -11.34
C ALA A 39 32.03 -31.56 -12.87
N LYS A 40 33.00 -30.89 -13.51
CA LYS A 40 33.05 -30.74 -14.98
C LYS A 40 33.32 -32.10 -15.64
N TRP A 41 32.53 -32.44 -16.64
CA TRP A 41 32.67 -33.67 -17.41
C TRP A 41 33.64 -33.44 -18.56
N LYS A 42 34.60 -34.36 -18.73
CA LYS A 42 35.53 -34.29 -19.86
C LYS A 42 34.98 -34.99 -21.09
N GLU A 43 34.22 -36.07 -20.88
CA GLU A 43 33.46 -36.76 -21.94
C GLU A 43 31.96 -36.49 -21.81
N ILE A 44 31.38 -35.91 -22.86
CA ILE A 44 29.93 -35.64 -22.98
C ILE A 44 29.28 -36.72 -23.85
N PRO A 45 28.16 -37.33 -23.43
CA PRO A 45 27.50 -38.36 -24.22
C PRO A 45 26.75 -37.75 -25.42
N PHE A 46 27.45 -37.59 -26.56
CA PHE A 46 27.12 -38.13 -27.90
C PHE A 46 27.95 -37.44 -29.01
N GLN A 47 28.99 -38.13 -29.46
CA GLN A 47 29.23 -38.42 -30.87
C GLN A 47 29.91 -39.80 -30.89
N SER A 48 29.21 -40.86 -31.31
CA SER A 48 29.90 -42.08 -31.76
C SER A 48 30.68 -41.75 -33.04
N PRO A 49 31.84 -42.36 -33.34
CA PRO A 49 32.22 -43.71 -32.93
C PRO A 49 33.65 -43.90 -32.37
N ALA A 50 33.85 -45.10 -31.80
CA ALA A 50 35.09 -45.88 -31.68
C ALA A 50 35.96 -45.76 -30.40
N SER A 51 35.78 -46.79 -29.55
CA SER A 51 36.81 -47.72 -29.06
C SER A 51 37.82 -47.32 -27.96
N ASP A 52 37.85 -48.20 -26.95
CA ASP A 52 39.01 -48.71 -26.18
C ASP A 52 39.43 -48.07 -24.83
N LEU A 53 38.93 -48.71 -23.77
CA LEU A 53 39.69 -49.45 -22.73
C LEU A 53 40.96 -48.80 -22.12
N ALA A 54 40.91 -48.52 -20.81
CA ALA A 54 41.55 -49.34 -19.76
C ALA A 54 42.05 -48.55 -18.53
N LEU A 55 41.54 -48.97 -17.36
CA LEU A 55 42.23 -49.22 -16.09
C LEU A 55 43.07 -48.11 -15.39
N GLY A 56 42.66 -47.81 -14.14
CA GLY A 56 43.51 -48.20 -13.01
C GLY A 56 43.86 -47.16 -11.92
N ARG A 57 43.11 -47.23 -10.81
CA ARG A 57 43.55 -47.19 -9.39
C ARG A 57 44.46 -46.07 -8.84
N ALA A 58 43.86 -45.28 -7.93
CA ALA A 58 44.16 -45.11 -6.48
C ALA A 58 45.58 -44.70 -5.98
N ARG A 59 45.66 -43.59 -5.20
CA ARG A 59 46.03 -43.51 -3.74
C ARG A 59 46.60 -42.12 -3.32
N ILE A 60 46.07 -41.61 -2.19
CA ILE A 60 46.76 -41.06 -0.97
C ILE A 60 47.55 -39.71 -1.03
N ASN A 61 47.01 -38.74 -0.23
CA ASN A 61 47.67 -37.72 0.64
C ASN A 61 48.20 -36.36 0.12
N PRO A 62 48.37 -35.37 1.04
CA PRO A 62 47.86 -34.00 0.89
C PRO A 62 48.95 -32.90 0.81
N VAL A 63 48.48 -31.64 0.86
CA VAL A 63 49.23 -30.37 0.96
C VAL A 63 49.71 -29.85 -0.40
N ASP A 64 49.12 -28.77 -0.91
CA ASP A 64 49.74 -27.44 -0.86
C ASP A 64 48.78 -26.36 -1.39
N TRP A 65 48.94 -25.16 -0.84
CA TRP A 65 48.19 -23.95 -1.13
C TRP A 65 48.54 -23.37 -2.51
N GLY A 66 47.55 -22.76 -3.15
CA GLY A 66 47.70 -21.85 -4.27
C GLY A 66 46.53 -20.88 -4.30
N HIS A 67 46.70 -19.73 -3.67
CA HIS A 67 45.80 -18.58 -3.71
C HIS A 67 45.65 -18.04 -5.14
N ASP A 68 44.44 -17.61 -5.49
CA ASP A 68 44.20 -16.21 -5.89
C ASP A 68 42.69 -15.94 -5.96
N ASP A 69 42.18 -15.14 -5.01
CA ASP A 69 40.89 -14.45 -5.11
C ASP A 69 41.06 -13.04 -4.54
N ALA A 70 41.12 -12.07 -5.46
CA ALA A 70 41.27 -10.66 -5.17
C ALA A 70 39.90 -9.98 -5.01
N TRP A 71 39.36 -9.95 -3.77
CA TRP A 71 38.41 -8.92 -3.33
C TRP A 71 38.46 -8.60 -1.82
N MET A 72 39.37 -9.21 -1.05
CA MET A 72 39.57 -8.86 0.37
C MET A 72 40.81 -8.01 0.58
N THR A 73 40.84 -6.76 0.10
CA THR A 73 41.83 -5.78 0.60
C THR A 73 41.39 -4.33 0.45
N VAL A 74 40.31 -3.91 1.12
CA VAL A 74 40.23 -2.54 1.68
C VAL A 74 39.47 -2.62 2.99
N LEU A 75 39.99 -1.96 4.03
CA LEU A 75 39.57 -1.94 5.44
C LEU A 75 40.18 -3.03 6.35
N ARG A 76 41.50 -2.92 6.56
CA ARG A 76 42.10 -3.35 7.83
C ARG A 76 43.18 -2.36 8.27
N GLN A 77 42.80 -1.35 9.07
CA GLN A 77 43.70 -0.73 10.05
C GLN A 77 42.89 -0.17 11.22
N LEU A 78 42.96 -0.88 12.37
CA LEU A 78 43.06 -0.39 13.77
C LEU A 78 42.67 -1.52 14.76
N PRO A 79 43.13 -1.49 16.03
CA PRO A 79 43.57 -2.67 16.77
C PRO A 79 42.45 -3.41 17.52
N SER A 80 42.75 -4.65 17.88
CA SER A 80 41.92 -5.63 18.58
C SER A 80 41.31 -5.12 19.90
N PRO A 81 39.99 -5.29 20.12
CA PRO A 81 39.41 -5.19 21.44
C PRO A 81 39.47 -6.54 22.16
N ARG A 82 39.73 -6.47 23.45
CA ARG A 82 39.76 -7.56 24.43
C ARG A 82 38.46 -8.37 24.41
N GLN A 83 38.62 -9.67 24.65
CA GLN A 83 37.55 -10.64 24.90
C GLN A 83 36.73 -10.20 26.11
N ASP A 84 35.60 -9.50 25.92
CA ASP A 84 34.51 -9.41 26.92
C ASP A 84 33.14 -8.97 26.35
N ALA A 85 33.01 -8.66 25.06
CA ALA A 85 31.76 -8.12 24.49
C ALA A 85 30.75 -9.17 23.95
N SER A 86 31.10 -10.46 23.90
CA SER A 86 30.21 -11.48 23.29
C SER A 86 29.07 -11.94 24.20
N ARG A 87 29.08 -11.62 25.50
CA ARG A 87 27.98 -11.97 26.42
C ARG A 87 26.80 -11.00 26.41
N GLN A 88 26.95 -9.78 25.87
CA GLN A 88 25.86 -8.78 25.85
C GLN A 88 24.99 -8.82 24.58
N ILE A 89 25.45 -9.42 23.48
CA ILE A 89 24.72 -9.40 22.20
C ILE A 89 23.66 -10.52 22.14
N SER A 90 23.92 -11.67 22.76
CA SER A 90 22.94 -12.77 22.85
C SER A 90 21.76 -12.47 23.79
N SER A 91 21.86 -11.45 24.65
CA SER A 91 20.84 -11.10 25.64
C SER A 91 19.76 -10.15 25.10
N LEU A 92 20.00 -9.43 23.99
CA LEU A 92 19.04 -8.48 23.42
C LEU A 92 17.92 -9.15 22.60
N PHE A 93 18.17 -10.34 22.04
CA PHE A 93 17.20 -11.09 21.24
C PHE A 93 16.47 -12.17 22.05
N HIS A 94 16.71 -12.22 23.36
CA HIS A 94 16.10 -13.16 24.30
C HIS A 94 15.72 -12.48 25.63
N ALA A 95 15.40 -11.18 25.58
CA ALA A 95 14.87 -10.48 26.74
C ALA A 95 13.42 -10.91 27.02
N HIS A 96 13.08 -11.05 28.30
CA HIS A 96 11.70 -11.24 28.74
C HIS A 96 10.88 -10.03 28.28
N GLU A 97 9.81 -10.28 27.52
CA GLU A 97 8.97 -9.20 27.00
C GLU A 97 8.32 -8.44 28.16
N PRO A 98 8.45 -7.10 28.21
CA PRO A 98 7.92 -6.33 29.34
C PRO A 98 6.38 -6.35 29.34
N ALA A 99 5.81 -6.23 30.54
CA ALA A 99 4.36 -6.23 30.73
C ALA A 99 3.69 -4.96 30.17
N VAL A 100 4.44 -3.88 29.96
CA VAL A 100 4.00 -2.59 29.38
C VAL A 100 5.04 -2.18 28.34
N PHE A 101 4.62 -1.64 27.19
CA PHE A 101 5.50 -1.21 26.10
C PHE A 101 5.78 0.30 26.13
N ASP A 102 6.32 0.80 27.24
CA ASP A 102 6.63 2.21 27.49
C ASP A 102 8.15 2.50 27.43
N ASP A 103 8.89 1.65 26.73
CA ASP A 103 10.34 1.68 26.53
C ASP A 103 10.77 2.57 25.34
N ASP A 104 9.90 3.49 24.93
CA ASP A 104 10.11 4.36 23.77
C ASP A 104 11.04 5.55 24.04
N GLU A 105 11.80 5.92 23.01
CA GLU A 105 12.75 7.04 23.04
C GLU A 105 12.01 8.39 23.15
N VAL A 106 12.60 9.33 23.91
CA VAL A 106 12.06 10.70 24.05
C VAL A 106 12.00 11.36 22.69
N LEU A 107 10.84 11.91 22.34
CA LEU A 107 10.72 12.79 21.19
C LEU A 107 11.28 14.16 21.56
N ASP A 108 12.23 14.67 20.78
CA ASP A 108 12.70 16.05 20.89
C ASP A 108 11.48 16.96 20.77
N GLN A 109 11.07 17.53 21.90
CA GLN A 109 10.12 18.62 21.91
C GLN A 109 10.84 19.77 21.19
N GLN A 110 10.34 20.18 20.02
CA GLN A 110 10.71 21.50 19.53
C GLN A 110 10.38 22.47 20.66
N PRO A 111 11.34 23.30 21.12
CA PRO A 111 11.12 24.15 22.27
C PRO A 111 9.96 25.09 21.95
N GLU A 112 8.92 25.06 22.79
CA GLU A 112 8.03 26.20 22.94
C GLU A 112 8.89 27.35 23.45
N SER A 113 9.48 28.14 22.54
CA SER A 113 10.16 29.37 22.92
C SER A 113 9.10 30.39 23.32
N THR A 114 8.74 30.36 24.60
CA THR A 114 8.06 31.44 25.29
C THR A 114 9.04 32.61 25.47
N GLU A 115 9.40 33.27 24.38
CA GLU A 115 10.09 34.56 24.44
C GLU A 115 9.15 35.66 23.92
N ARG A 116 8.54 36.38 24.86
CA ARG A 116 8.02 37.73 24.62
C ARG A 116 9.20 38.63 24.27
N SER A 117 9.49 38.78 22.99
CA SER A 117 10.28 39.89 22.48
C SER A 117 9.57 40.53 21.30
N SER A 118 9.11 41.76 21.51
CA SER A 118 8.62 42.66 20.49
C SER A 118 9.73 42.98 19.49
N SER A 119 9.70 42.35 18.32
CA SER A 119 10.40 42.85 17.14
C SER A 119 9.67 42.37 15.88
N THR A 120 9.12 43.33 15.14
CA THR A 120 8.64 43.18 13.77
C THR A 120 9.75 42.60 12.90
N ARG A 121 9.62 41.32 12.55
CA ARG A 121 10.33 40.70 11.43
C ARG A 121 9.31 39.83 10.71
N ASP A 122 9.11 40.12 9.44
CA ASP A 122 8.30 39.35 8.52
C ASP A 122 8.79 37.90 8.55
N VAL A 123 7.98 37.03 9.17
CA VAL A 123 8.18 35.59 9.14
C VAL A 123 7.56 35.13 7.84
N ASP A 124 8.39 34.67 6.90
CA ASP A 124 7.95 33.99 5.69
C ASP A 124 6.97 32.88 6.09
N ASN A 125 5.69 33.16 5.83
CA ASN A 125 4.56 32.33 6.18
C ASN A 125 4.60 31.11 5.26
N ASN A 126 5.32 30.06 5.66
CA ASN A 126 5.27 28.74 5.03
C ASN A 126 3.94 28.06 5.39
N SER A 127 2.82 28.76 5.18
CA SER A 127 1.48 28.22 5.33
C SER A 127 1.32 27.13 4.27
N ILE A 128 1.26 25.88 4.73
CA ILE A 128 0.68 24.79 3.95
C ILE A 128 -0.68 25.31 3.47
N GLY A 129 -0.97 25.18 2.17
CA GLY A 129 -2.23 25.68 1.61
C GLY A 129 -3.44 25.13 2.37
N ALA A 130 -4.53 25.88 2.47
CA ALA A 130 -5.77 25.32 3.01
C ALA A 130 -6.31 24.22 2.08
N ILE A 131 -7.13 23.31 2.63
CA ILE A 131 -7.84 22.30 1.83
C ILE A 131 -8.70 23.02 0.80
N GLU A 132 -8.57 22.63 -0.47
CA GLU A 132 -9.41 23.14 -1.54
C GLU A 132 -10.75 22.40 -1.52
N VAL A 133 -11.85 23.15 -1.46
CA VAL A 133 -13.22 22.62 -1.47
C VAL A 133 -13.92 23.16 -2.71
N LYS A 134 -14.36 22.25 -3.59
CA LYS A 134 -15.16 22.57 -4.78
C LYS A 134 -16.51 21.86 -4.70
N THR A 135 -17.53 22.49 -5.23
CA THR A 135 -18.89 21.94 -5.24
C THR A 135 -19.50 21.98 -6.62
N TYR A 136 -20.13 20.89 -7.04
CA TYR A 136 -20.74 20.76 -8.37
C TYR A 136 -22.19 20.29 -8.24
N PRO A 137 -23.20 21.12 -8.59
CA PRO A 137 -24.57 20.65 -8.66
C PRO A 137 -24.76 19.71 -9.87
N GLU A 138 -25.64 18.72 -9.75
CA GLU A 138 -25.96 17.80 -10.85
C GLU A 138 -26.39 18.56 -12.11
N VAL A 139 -27.22 19.58 -11.93
CA VAL A 139 -27.68 20.47 -13.00
C VAL A 139 -27.63 21.91 -12.51
N SER A 140 -27.27 22.84 -13.39
CA SER A 140 -27.13 24.25 -13.02
C SER A 140 -28.47 24.97 -12.81
N ALA A 141 -29.58 24.41 -13.31
CA ALA A 141 -30.90 25.03 -13.27
C ALA A 141 -32.03 24.01 -13.04
N VAL A 142 -32.97 24.35 -12.17
CA VAL A 142 -34.17 23.54 -11.87
C VAL A 142 -35.40 24.45 -11.96
N PRO A 143 -36.45 24.12 -12.72
CA PRO A 143 -37.63 24.98 -12.85
C PRO A 143 -38.28 25.32 -11.52
N ARG A 144 -38.73 26.58 -11.37
CA ARG A 144 -39.32 27.04 -10.10
C ARG A 144 -40.68 26.40 -9.78
N SER A 145 -41.38 25.92 -10.81
CA SER A 145 -42.71 25.31 -10.74
C SER A 145 -42.70 23.84 -10.33
N THR A 146 -41.53 23.21 -10.24
CA THR A 146 -41.38 21.79 -9.88
C THR A 146 -40.55 21.61 -8.63
N SER A 147 -40.93 20.63 -7.81
CA SER A 147 -40.04 20.09 -6.79
C SER A 147 -39.10 19.08 -7.44
N HIS A 148 -37.89 18.99 -6.91
CA HIS A 148 -36.89 18.02 -7.36
C HIS A 148 -36.39 17.26 -6.13
N ASN A 149 -36.81 16.00 -6.02
CA ASN A 149 -36.40 15.12 -4.92
C ASN A 149 -35.05 14.49 -5.24
N ASN A 150 -34.21 14.28 -4.23
CA ASN A 150 -32.86 13.71 -4.38
C ASN A 150 -31.97 14.42 -5.40
N PHE A 151 -32.06 15.75 -5.45
CA PHE A 151 -31.10 16.56 -6.20
C PHE A 151 -29.69 16.34 -5.65
N THR A 152 -28.75 15.91 -6.48
CA THR A 152 -27.40 15.61 -6.03
C THR A 152 -26.46 16.81 -6.21
N VAL A 153 -25.63 17.06 -5.20
CA VAL A 153 -24.48 17.95 -5.29
C VAL A 153 -23.23 17.17 -4.89
N LEU A 154 -22.19 17.28 -5.69
CA LEU A 154 -20.86 16.75 -5.39
C LEU A 154 -20.07 17.76 -4.57
N ILE A 155 -19.47 17.30 -3.48
CA ILE A 155 -18.43 18.00 -2.71
C ILE A 155 -17.11 17.30 -3.04
N HIS A 156 -16.22 18.04 -3.69
CA HIS A 156 -14.85 17.64 -4.02
C HIS A 156 -13.89 18.32 -3.06
N LEU A 157 -13.10 17.52 -2.36
CA LEU A 157 -12.05 17.98 -1.46
C LEU A 157 -10.71 17.61 -2.05
N LYS A 158 -9.76 18.54 -2.01
CA LYS A 158 -8.39 18.28 -2.40
C LYS A 158 -7.43 18.78 -1.32
N ALA A 159 -6.60 17.87 -0.82
CA ALA A 159 -5.58 18.20 0.15
C ALA A 159 -4.44 19.01 -0.48
N PRO A 160 -3.83 19.94 0.26
CA PRO A 160 -2.75 20.78 -0.24
C PRO A 160 -1.47 19.98 -0.55
N LEU A 161 -0.61 20.58 -1.37
CA LEU A 161 0.75 20.11 -1.60
C LEU A 161 1.57 20.13 -0.31
N THR A 162 2.45 19.14 -0.13
CA THR A 162 3.54 19.25 0.84
C THR A 162 4.54 20.28 0.34
N SER A 163 4.91 21.27 1.16
CA SER A 163 5.93 22.26 0.82
C SER A 163 7.31 21.58 0.69
N GLY A 164 7.57 21.03 -0.49
CA GLY A 164 8.83 20.42 -0.91
C GLY A 164 9.28 20.98 -2.26
N ARG A 165 9.93 22.15 -2.23
CA ARG A 165 10.68 22.80 -3.34
C ARG A 165 10.04 22.73 -4.74
N GLN A 166 9.26 23.75 -5.09
CA GLN A 166 9.29 24.30 -6.46
C GLN A 166 10.24 25.51 -6.48
N ASN A 167 11.54 25.26 -6.65
CA ASN A 167 12.44 26.28 -7.19
C ASN A 167 12.57 26.05 -8.70
N SER A 168 11.52 26.38 -9.44
CA SER A 168 11.65 26.61 -10.88
C SER A 168 12.03 28.08 -11.07
N GLY A 169 13.33 28.31 -11.31
CA GLY A 169 13.83 29.51 -11.96
C GLY A 169 14.46 30.57 -11.06
N THR A 170 15.70 30.35 -10.61
CA THR A 170 16.82 31.32 -10.80
C THR A 170 18.12 30.74 -10.28
N ASN A 171 19.19 30.94 -11.06
CA ASN A 171 20.56 30.52 -10.77
C ASN A 171 21.05 31.14 -9.46
N GLN A 172 21.51 30.32 -8.50
CA GLN A 172 22.66 30.65 -7.66
C GLN A 172 23.21 29.44 -6.88
N THR A 173 24.53 29.38 -6.91
CA THR A 173 25.46 28.36 -6.41
C THR A 173 25.58 28.31 -4.89
N ASN A 174 25.90 27.11 -4.35
CA ASN A 174 26.34 26.80 -2.99
C ASN A 174 25.30 26.94 -1.85
N MET A 175 24.58 25.85 -1.56
CA MET A 175 24.13 25.52 -0.19
C MET A 175 24.12 24.01 0.06
N GLN A 176 24.57 23.62 1.25
CA GLN A 176 24.63 22.26 1.79
C GLN A 176 23.25 21.55 1.73
N PRO A 177 23.19 20.21 1.58
CA PRO A 177 21.93 19.48 1.56
C PRO A 177 21.44 19.24 3.00
N THR A 178 20.92 20.28 3.65
CA THR A 178 20.07 20.14 4.85
C THR A 178 18.69 20.65 4.51
N SER A 179 17.97 19.94 3.65
CA SER A 179 16.52 20.11 3.50
C SER A 179 15.85 18.84 3.99
N GLN A 180 15.74 18.69 5.32
CA GLN A 180 14.73 17.81 5.89
C GLN A 180 13.39 18.31 5.36
N SER A 181 12.70 17.49 4.58
CA SER A 181 11.34 17.78 4.17
C SER A 181 10.49 17.96 5.43
N CYS A 182 9.84 19.13 5.57
CA CYS A 182 8.89 19.42 6.64
C CYS A 182 7.63 18.57 6.43
N ARG A 183 7.74 17.27 6.73
CA ARG A 183 6.59 16.37 6.84
C ARG A 183 6.38 15.95 8.27
N ALA A 184 5.15 15.60 8.60
CA ALA A 184 4.81 15.05 9.89
C ALA A 184 5.59 13.74 10.17
N PRO A 185 6.17 13.58 11.38
CA PRO A 185 6.81 12.32 11.74
C PRO A 185 5.75 11.24 11.99
N VAL A 186 6.12 9.99 11.70
CA VAL A 186 5.20 8.84 11.73
C VAL A 186 5.61 7.83 12.80
N ASP A 187 4.64 7.27 13.50
CA ASP A 187 4.79 6.03 14.27
C ASP A 187 4.20 4.86 13.48
N LEU A 188 5.07 3.94 13.06
CA LEU A 188 4.69 2.78 12.29
C LEU A 188 4.90 1.50 13.09
N VAL A 189 3.87 0.65 13.19
CA VAL A 189 4.01 -0.71 13.74
C VAL A 189 3.72 -1.70 12.63
N THR A 190 4.67 -2.58 12.34
CA THR A 190 4.48 -3.64 11.35
C THR A 190 4.25 -4.97 12.04
N VAL A 191 3.13 -5.61 11.72
CA VAL A 191 2.70 -6.92 12.21
C VAL A 191 2.88 -7.92 11.06
N LEU A 192 3.91 -8.75 11.16
CA LEU A 192 4.42 -9.58 10.06
C LEU A 192 4.18 -11.06 10.34
N ASP A 193 3.50 -11.74 9.44
CA ASP A 193 3.33 -13.19 9.51
C ASP A 193 4.65 -13.91 9.21
N VAL A 194 5.03 -14.82 10.10
CA VAL A 194 6.15 -15.75 9.95
C VAL A 194 5.71 -17.19 10.17
N SER A 195 4.46 -17.51 9.84
CA SER A 195 3.93 -18.87 9.77
C SER A 195 4.72 -19.75 8.79
N GLY A 196 4.51 -21.06 8.87
CA GLY A 196 5.17 -22.02 7.97
C GLY A 196 4.89 -21.78 6.48
N SER A 197 3.74 -21.20 6.11
CA SER A 197 3.37 -20.87 4.72
C SER A 197 4.24 -19.77 4.12
N MET A 198 4.77 -18.87 4.95
CA MET A 198 5.68 -17.80 4.54
C MET A 198 7.09 -18.30 4.19
N ALA A 199 7.40 -19.59 4.37
CA ALA A 199 8.74 -20.12 4.10
C ALA A 199 9.20 -19.94 2.64
N GLY A 200 10.52 -19.87 2.44
CA GLY A 200 11.13 -19.75 1.12
C GLY A 200 11.03 -18.34 0.54
N THR A 201 10.53 -18.22 -0.69
CA THR A 201 10.56 -16.95 -1.45
C THR A 201 9.70 -15.87 -0.82
N LYS A 202 8.54 -16.22 -0.22
CA LYS A 202 7.62 -15.25 0.40
C LYS A 202 8.29 -14.45 1.53
N LEU A 203 8.95 -15.14 2.47
CA LEU A 203 9.69 -14.49 3.56
C LEU A 203 10.89 -13.68 3.04
N ALA A 204 11.58 -14.15 2.00
CA ALA A 204 12.68 -13.39 1.40
C ALA A 204 12.19 -12.07 0.80
N LEU A 205 11.04 -12.09 0.11
CA LEU A 205 10.41 -10.90 -0.44
C LEU A 205 9.87 -9.97 0.65
N LEU A 206 9.29 -10.51 1.72
CA LEU A 206 8.88 -9.76 2.89
C LEU A 206 10.05 -8.98 3.50
N LYS A 207 11.18 -9.67 3.73
CA LYS A 207 12.41 -9.04 4.26
C LYS A 207 12.91 -7.92 3.36
N ARG A 208 12.85 -8.13 2.03
CA ARG A 208 13.23 -7.11 1.04
C ARG A 208 12.30 -5.90 1.07
N ALA A 209 10.99 -6.13 1.06
CA ALA A 209 9.97 -5.07 1.15
C ALA A 209 10.12 -4.27 2.46
N MET A 210 10.32 -4.96 3.58
CA MET A 210 10.60 -4.32 4.86
C MET A 210 11.93 -3.55 4.87
N GLY A 211 12.96 -4.04 4.18
CA GLY A 211 14.19 -3.31 3.97
C GLY A 211 13.97 -1.98 3.25
N PHE A 212 13.11 -1.96 2.24
CA PHE A 212 12.70 -0.74 1.54
C PHE A 212 11.93 0.22 2.45
N VAL A 213 10.99 -0.29 3.26
CA VAL A 213 10.26 0.53 4.26
C VAL A 213 11.24 1.19 5.22
N ILE A 214 12.14 0.42 5.84
CA ILE A 214 13.12 0.93 6.82
C ILE A 214 14.02 2.01 6.21
N GLN A 215 14.41 1.86 4.94
CA GLN A 215 15.22 2.85 4.23
C GLN A 215 14.43 4.11 3.83
N SER A 216 13.12 3.99 3.68
CA SER A 216 12.23 5.10 3.31
C SER A 216 11.86 5.97 4.52
N LEU A 217 11.92 5.41 5.74
CA LEU A 217 11.66 6.14 6.98
C LEU A 217 12.82 7.10 7.34
N GLY A 218 12.43 8.30 7.77
CA GLY A 218 13.32 9.36 8.20
C GLY A 218 13.74 9.24 9.67
N PRO A 219 14.75 10.01 10.11
CA PRO A 219 15.26 9.93 11.48
C PRO A 219 14.25 10.33 12.57
N CYS A 220 13.22 11.11 12.22
CA CYS A 220 12.14 11.50 13.13
C CYS A 220 11.00 10.47 13.20
N ASP A 221 10.94 9.50 12.27
CA ASP A 221 9.94 8.45 12.30
C ASP A 221 10.35 7.35 13.28
N ARG A 222 9.36 6.65 13.82
CA ARG A 222 9.58 5.48 14.68
C ARG A 222 8.97 4.23 14.07
N LEU A 223 9.69 3.12 14.19
CA LEU A 223 9.24 1.81 13.73
C LEU A 223 9.28 0.81 14.88
N SER A 224 8.26 -0.03 15.00
CA SER A 224 8.29 -1.27 15.78
C SER A 224 7.93 -2.44 14.88
N VAL A 225 8.64 -3.56 15.05
CA VAL A 225 8.41 -4.78 14.27
C VAL A 225 7.89 -5.87 15.21
N ILE A 226 6.72 -6.39 14.88
CA ILE A 226 6.08 -7.52 15.54
C ILE A 226 6.03 -8.65 14.54
N SER A 227 6.55 -9.80 14.95
CA SER A 227 6.42 -11.06 14.19
C SER A 227 5.37 -11.92 14.87
N PHE A 228 4.50 -12.56 14.11
CA PHE A 228 3.53 -13.51 14.65
C PHE A 228 3.51 -14.82 13.87
N SER A 229 3.24 -15.89 14.60
CA SER A 229 2.85 -17.18 14.04
C SER A 229 1.79 -17.79 14.94
N SER A 230 2.05 -18.91 15.63
CA SER A 230 1.18 -19.40 16.71
C SER A 230 1.14 -18.45 17.91
N THR A 231 2.19 -17.66 18.09
CA THR A 231 2.30 -16.61 19.12
C THR A 231 2.83 -15.33 18.50
N ALA A 232 2.42 -14.16 19.00
CA ALA A 232 2.99 -12.89 18.60
C ALA A 232 4.19 -12.50 19.48
N ARG A 233 5.21 -11.88 18.91
CA ARG A 233 6.41 -11.38 19.62
C ARG A 233 6.83 -10.02 19.07
N ARG A 234 7.15 -9.08 19.95
CA ARG A 234 7.78 -7.80 19.57
C ARG A 234 9.26 -8.04 19.31
N LEU A 235 9.64 -8.08 18.03
CA LEU A 235 11.00 -8.35 17.59
C LEU A 235 11.89 -7.11 17.69
N PHE A 236 11.31 -5.93 17.42
CA PHE A 236 12.00 -4.66 17.48
C PHE A 236 11.12 -3.63 18.21
N PRO A 237 11.61 -3.00 19.30
CA PRO A 237 10.85 -1.99 20.03
C PRO A 237 10.61 -0.73 19.20
N LEU A 238 9.68 0.12 19.63
CA LEU A 238 9.33 1.35 18.92
C LEU A 238 10.47 2.36 19.07
N ARG A 239 11.32 2.47 18.04
CA ARG A 239 12.53 3.32 18.06
C ARG A 239 12.62 4.20 16.83
N ARG A 240 13.37 5.31 16.97
CA ARG A 240 13.61 6.24 15.87
C ARG A 240 14.45 5.60 14.76
N MET A 241 14.12 5.89 13.51
CA MET A 241 14.84 5.39 12.32
C MET A 241 16.06 6.26 11.98
N THR A 242 16.90 6.52 12.98
CA THR A 242 18.27 7.05 12.80
C THR A 242 19.14 6.01 12.08
N ASP A 243 20.37 6.35 11.70
CA ASP A 243 21.27 5.38 11.05
C ASP A 243 21.46 4.10 11.87
N THR A 244 21.61 4.24 13.18
CA THR A 244 21.72 3.09 14.10
C THR A 244 20.39 2.34 14.24
N GLY A 245 19.27 3.05 14.38
CA GLY A 245 17.93 2.46 14.45
C GLY A 245 17.57 1.66 13.19
N ARG A 246 17.89 2.20 12.01
CA ARG A 246 17.69 1.51 10.72
C ARG A 246 18.53 0.24 10.61
N GLN A 247 19.81 0.30 11.00
CA GLN A 247 20.68 -0.88 10.98
C GLN A 247 20.18 -1.98 11.92
N GLN A 248 19.74 -1.62 13.13
CA GLN A 248 19.17 -2.57 14.09
C GLN A 248 17.85 -3.16 13.60
N ALA A 249 16.97 -2.35 13.03
CA ALA A 249 15.70 -2.82 12.45
C ALA A 249 15.94 -3.78 11.27
N LEU A 250 16.90 -3.48 10.38
CA LEU A 250 17.29 -4.37 9.29
C LEU A 250 17.84 -5.71 9.80
N GLN A 251 18.69 -5.68 10.83
CA GLN A 251 19.18 -6.90 11.47
C GLN A 251 18.05 -7.74 12.08
N ALA A 252 17.11 -7.09 12.77
CA ALA A 252 15.94 -7.74 13.33
C ALA A 252 15.09 -8.40 12.23
N VAL A 253 14.73 -7.68 11.17
CA VAL A 253 13.97 -8.23 10.04
C VAL A 253 14.71 -9.39 9.35
N ASN A 254 16.02 -9.27 9.15
CA ASN A 254 16.83 -10.33 8.55
C ASN A 254 16.90 -11.60 9.42
N SER A 255 16.74 -11.46 10.74
CA SER A 255 16.69 -12.59 11.69
C SER A 255 15.37 -13.36 11.69
N LEU A 256 14.32 -12.89 10.99
CA LEU A 256 13.03 -13.58 10.92
C LEU A 256 13.18 -14.99 10.32
N ILE A 257 12.50 -15.96 10.94
CA ILE A 257 12.45 -17.35 10.50
C ILE A 257 10.98 -17.79 10.50
N SER A 258 10.56 -18.42 9.41
CA SER A 258 9.20 -18.97 9.28
C SER A 258 9.04 -20.23 10.12
N ASN A 259 8.09 -20.25 11.05
CA ASN A 259 7.71 -21.41 11.84
C ASN A 259 6.34 -21.22 12.53
N GLY A 260 5.58 -22.30 12.70
CA GLY A 260 4.31 -22.33 13.44
C GLY A 260 3.08 -22.06 12.57
N GLY A 261 1.93 -21.87 13.23
CA GLY A 261 0.66 -21.51 12.59
C GLY A 261 0.46 -20.01 12.44
N THR A 262 -0.79 -19.55 12.28
CA THR A 262 -1.13 -18.14 12.03
C THR A 262 -2.17 -17.66 13.03
N ASN A 263 -1.80 -16.75 13.94
CA ASN A 263 -2.68 -16.12 14.93
C ASN A 263 -2.68 -14.60 14.75
N ILE A 264 -3.60 -14.11 13.92
CA ILE A 264 -3.67 -12.70 13.50
C ILE A 264 -4.12 -11.83 14.68
N ALA A 265 -5.09 -12.30 15.47
CA ALA A 265 -5.61 -11.55 16.62
C ALA A 265 -4.52 -11.22 17.65
N GLU A 266 -3.67 -12.18 18.01
CA GLU A 266 -2.56 -11.94 18.95
C GLU A 266 -1.54 -10.94 18.39
N GLY A 267 -1.25 -11.02 17.09
CA GLY A 267 -0.38 -10.06 16.39
C GLY A 267 -0.91 -8.64 16.48
N LEU A 268 -2.19 -8.45 16.14
CA LEU A 268 -2.86 -7.16 16.18
C LEU A 268 -3.06 -6.63 17.60
N ARG A 269 -3.41 -7.49 18.57
CA ARG A 269 -3.51 -7.12 19.98
C ARG A 269 -2.19 -6.57 20.50
N LYS A 270 -1.07 -7.22 20.14
CA LYS A 270 0.26 -6.76 20.50
C LYS A 270 0.63 -5.46 19.79
N GLY A 271 0.28 -5.32 18.50
CA GLY A 271 0.49 -4.07 17.74
C GLY A 271 -0.28 -2.88 18.31
N ALA A 272 -1.56 -3.07 18.61
CA ALA A 272 -2.39 -2.08 19.27
C ALA A 272 -1.81 -1.72 20.65
N LYS A 273 -1.37 -2.71 21.43
CA LYS A 273 -0.74 -2.48 22.73
C LYS A 273 0.52 -1.61 22.63
N VAL A 274 1.40 -1.85 21.64
CA VAL A 274 2.59 -1.00 21.42
C VAL A 274 2.19 0.45 21.16
N MET A 275 1.11 0.67 20.41
CA MET A 275 0.63 2.03 20.13
C MET A 275 -0.07 2.68 21.32
N LEU A 276 -0.71 1.90 22.19
CA LEU A 276 -1.43 2.39 23.37
C LEU A 276 -0.47 2.72 24.52
N ASP A 277 0.51 1.85 24.77
CA ASP A 277 1.44 1.94 25.91
C ASP A 277 2.57 2.96 25.69
N ARG A 278 2.78 3.46 24.46
CA ARG A 278 3.85 4.42 24.15
C ARG A 278 3.68 5.72 24.94
N LYS A 279 4.78 6.21 25.53
CA LYS A 279 4.82 7.48 26.28
C LYS A 279 4.71 8.68 25.36
N TRP A 280 5.45 8.66 24.27
CA TRP A 280 5.50 9.74 23.30
C TRP A 280 4.71 9.35 22.06
N LYS A 281 4.06 10.33 21.42
CA LYS A 281 3.18 10.09 20.26
C LYS A 281 3.56 11.02 19.12
N ASN A 282 3.97 10.45 18.00
CA ASN A 282 4.05 11.20 16.75
C ASN A 282 2.61 11.51 16.27
N PRO A 283 2.40 12.60 15.52
CA PRO A 283 1.08 13.00 15.05
C PRO A 283 0.43 11.91 14.20
N VAL A 284 1.19 11.30 13.29
CA VAL A 284 0.69 10.25 12.40
C VAL A 284 1.03 8.88 12.99
N SER A 285 0.05 7.97 13.04
CA SER A 285 0.22 6.62 13.59
C SER A 285 -0.51 5.59 12.73
N SER A 286 0.15 4.48 12.40
CA SER A 286 -0.45 3.46 11.56
C SER A 286 0.10 2.06 11.84
N ILE A 287 -0.73 1.04 11.62
CA ILE A 287 -0.34 -0.37 11.69
C ILE A 287 -0.37 -0.97 10.28
N ILE A 288 0.71 -1.63 9.88
CA ILE A 288 0.74 -2.45 8.66
C ILE A 288 0.67 -3.92 9.08
N LEU A 289 -0.34 -4.64 8.60
CA LEU A 289 -0.50 -6.08 8.78
C LEU A 289 -0.18 -6.79 7.47
N LEU A 290 0.73 -7.77 7.49
CA LEU A 290 0.94 -8.68 6.36
C LEU A 290 0.73 -10.12 6.78
N SER A 291 -0.08 -10.86 6.01
CA SER A 291 -0.39 -12.26 6.23
C SER A 291 -0.60 -12.99 4.89
N ASP A 292 -0.12 -14.23 4.79
CA ASP A 292 -0.41 -15.12 3.67
C ASP A 292 -1.35 -16.27 4.02
N GLY A 293 -1.73 -16.40 5.29
CA GLY A 293 -2.55 -17.49 5.81
C GLY A 293 -3.89 -17.08 6.41
N GLN A 294 -4.69 -18.09 6.76
CA GLN A 294 -5.94 -17.98 7.51
C GLN A 294 -5.66 -17.99 9.02
N ASP A 295 -6.42 -17.24 9.81
CA ASP A 295 -6.30 -17.33 11.28
C ASP A 295 -6.74 -18.73 11.74
N THR A 296 -5.77 -19.51 12.22
CA THR A 296 -5.97 -20.91 12.60
C THR A 296 -6.50 -21.03 14.04
N TYR A 297 -6.41 -19.97 14.85
CA TYR A 297 -6.61 -20.05 16.30
C TYR A 297 -7.92 -19.40 16.77
N THR A 298 -8.38 -18.34 16.13
CA THR A 298 -9.60 -17.62 16.57
C THR A 298 -10.85 -18.05 15.82
N VAL A 299 -10.72 -18.46 14.56
CA VAL A 299 -11.86 -18.79 13.67
C VAL A 299 -12.28 -20.26 13.77
N CYS A 300 -11.40 -21.15 14.26
CA CYS A 300 -11.66 -22.58 14.39
C CYS A 300 -11.99 -22.98 15.84
N SER A 301 -13.22 -22.72 16.31
CA SER A 301 -13.75 -23.47 17.45
C SER A 301 -14.24 -24.86 16.98
N PRO A 302 -13.78 -25.98 17.58
CA PRO A 302 -14.08 -27.34 17.13
C PRO A 302 -15.45 -27.82 17.62
N GLY A 303 -16.52 -27.10 17.24
CA GLY A 303 -17.88 -27.51 17.57
C GLY A 303 -18.91 -26.45 17.20
N GLY A 304 -19.57 -26.63 16.05
CA GLY A 304 -20.79 -25.88 15.73
C GLY A 304 -20.85 -25.41 14.29
N ALA A 305 -21.82 -25.94 13.55
CA ALA A 305 -22.19 -25.48 12.23
C ALA A 305 -22.46 -23.95 12.20
N HIS A 306 -21.89 -23.26 11.20
CA HIS A 306 -22.39 -21.99 10.65
C HIS A 306 -22.55 -20.81 11.65
N SER A 307 -21.66 -20.68 12.64
CA SER A 307 -21.56 -19.41 13.37
C SER A 307 -20.86 -18.37 12.48
N ARG A 308 -21.59 -17.32 12.10
CA ARG A 308 -21.10 -16.16 11.33
C ARG A 308 -19.87 -15.59 12.05
N THR A 309 -18.68 -15.88 11.54
CA THR A 309 -17.40 -15.48 12.14
C THR A 309 -17.36 -13.96 12.29
N ASP A 310 -17.41 -13.46 13.53
CA ASP A 310 -17.38 -12.03 13.79
C ASP A 310 -15.92 -11.55 13.83
N TYR A 311 -15.38 -11.28 12.64
CA TYR A 311 -14.02 -10.80 12.46
C TYR A 311 -13.76 -9.44 13.12
N SER A 312 -14.81 -8.73 13.58
CA SER A 312 -14.67 -7.51 14.38
C SER A 312 -13.99 -7.79 15.74
N LEU A 313 -14.04 -9.02 16.23
CA LEU A 313 -13.38 -9.47 17.46
C LEU A 313 -11.86 -9.64 17.31
N LEU A 314 -11.33 -9.71 16.08
CA LEU A 314 -9.88 -9.79 15.83
C LEU A 314 -9.17 -8.46 16.10
N LEU A 315 -9.93 -7.36 16.09
CA LEU A 315 -9.44 -6.04 16.45
C LEU A 315 -9.78 -5.72 17.91
N PRO A 316 -8.79 -5.32 18.71
CA PRO A 316 -9.06 -4.71 20.01
C PRO A 316 -10.00 -3.51 19.86
N PHE A 317 -11.05 -3.43 20.69
CA PHE A 317 -11.99 -2.30 20.70
C PHE A 317 -11.30 -0.93 20.77
N SER A 318 -10.12 -0.87 21.38
CA SER A 318 -9.28 0.34 21.49
C SER A 318 -8.81 0.92 20.16
N ILE A 319 -8.84 0.16 19.06
CA ILE A 319 -8.46 0.64 17.72
C ILE A 319 -9.66 0.65 16.76
N HIS A 320 -10.87 0.35 17.24
CA HIS A 320 -12.10 0.51 16.45
C HIS A 320 -12.34 1.99 16.20
N ARG A 321 -12.64 2.35 14.95
CA ARG A 321 -13.01 3.73 14.58
C ARG A 321 -14.19 4.27 15.39
N ASN A 322 -15.15 3.39 15.72
CA ASN A 322 -16.38 3.75 16.43
C ASN A 322 -16.30 3.48 17.94
N GLY A 323 -15.12 3.14 18.49
CA GLY A 323 -14.96 2.71 19.88
C GLY A 323 -15.10 3.82 20.94
N GLY A 324 -15.30 5.08 20.54
CA GLY A 324 -15.52 6.22 21.46
C GLY A 324 -14.32 6.62 22.33
N THR A 325 -13.20 5.90 22.25
CA THR A 325 -11.97 6.13 23.05
C THR A 325 -11.06 7.22 22.49
N GLY A 326 -11.40 7.84 21.35
CA GLY A 326 -10.62 8.90 20.71
C GLY A 326 -9.26 8.45 20.17
N PHE A 327 -8.99 7.14 20.12
CA PHE A 327 -7.71 6.57 19.68
C PHE A 327 -7.91 5.70 18.44
N GLN A 328 -8.02 6.32 17.27
CA GLN A 328 -8.19 5.61 16.00
C GLN A 328 -6.83 5.34 15.36
N ILE A 329 -6.47 4.07 15.17
CA ILE A 329 -5.24 3.69 14.45
C ILE A 329 -5.62 2.86 13.23
N PRO A 330 -5.39 3.36 12.01
CA PRO A 330 -5.70 2.61 10.80
C PRO A 330 -4.80 1.37 10.69
N VAL A 331 -5.39 0.24 10.32
CA VAL A 331 -4.69 -1.00 10.01
C VAL A 331 -4.73 -1.23 8.49
N HIS A 332 -3.59 -1.05 7.82
CA HIS A 332 -3.45 -1.39 6.41
C HIS A 332 -3.07 -2.86 6.29
N ALA A 333 -3.95 -3.67 5.70
CA ALA A 333 -3.81 -5.10 5.61
C ALA A 333 -3.37 -5.52 4.20
N PHE A 334 -2.30 -6.31 4.12
CA PHE A 334 -1.72 -6.84 2.90
C PHE A 334 -1.88 -8.36 2.85
N GLY A 335 -2.83 -8.82 2.04
CA GLY A 335 -3.05 -10.25 1.79
C GLY A 335 -2.07 -10.73 0.72
N PHE A 336 -1.22 -11.70 1.07
CA PHE A 336 -0.19 -12.20 0.18
C PHE A 336 -0.51 -13.60 -0.36
N GLY A 337 -0.47 -13.78 -1.68
CA GLY A 337 -0.77 -15.05 -2.34
C GLY A 337 -2.24 -15.45 -2.26
N THR A 338 -2.60 -16.65 -2.69
CA THR A 338 -4.01 -17.10 -2.79
C THR A 338 -4.59 -17.68 -1.50
N ASP A 339 -3.75 -17.93 -0.50
CA ASP A 339 -4.12 -18.72 0.69
C ASP A 339 -4.59 -17.86 1.88
N HIS A 340 -4.47 -16.53 1.76
CA HIS A 340 -4.79 -15.60 2.83
C HIS A 340 -6.30 -15.43 3.06
N ASP A 341 -6.68 -15.08 4.29
CA ASP A 341 -8.08 -14.77 4.59
C ASP A 341 -8.45 -13.34 4.17
N ALA A 342 -8.81 -13.18 2.89
CA ALA A 342 -9.23 -11.90 2.35
C ALA A 342 -10.41 -11.28 3.12
N THR A 343 -11.33 -12.11 3.64
CA THR A 343 -12.53 -11.60 4.34
C THR A 343 -12.16 -11.03 5.70
N SER A 344 -11.36 -11.76 6.47
CA SER A 344 -10.82 -11.28 7.75
C SER A 344 -10.02 -9.99 7.57
N MET A 345 -9.06 -10.00 6.64
CA MET A 345 -8.15 -8.87 6.43
C MET A 345 -8.89 -7.62 5.95
N HIS A 346 -9.87 -7.78 5.05
CA HIS A 346 -10.75 -6.68 4.66
C HIS A 346 -11.53 -6.15 5.87
N ALA A 347 -12.18 -7.01 6.67
CA ALA A 347 -12.96 -6.60 7.83
C ALA A 347 -12.12 -5.84 8.88
N ILE A 348 -10.88 -6.29 9.11
CA ILE A 348 -9.89 -5.62 9.96
C ILE A 348 -9.58 -4.21 9.43
N SER A 349 -9.26 -4.10 8.14
CA SER A 349 -8.94 -2.78 7.56
C SER A 349 -10.13 -1.83 7.58
N GLU A 350 -11.34 -2.34 7.28
CA GLU A 350 -12.57 -1.57 7.23
C GLU A 350 -12.96 -1.01 8.61
N THR A 351 -12.87 -1.85 9.65
CA THR A 351 -13.26 -1.48 11.02
C THR A 351 -12.28 -0.48 11.66
N SER A 352 -11.01 -0.52 11.26
CA SER A 352 -9.98 0.42 11.73
C SER A 352 -9.90 1.72 10.90
N GLY A 353 -10.49 1.75 9.70
CA GLY A 353 -10.34 2.84 8.72
C GLY A 353 -9.03 2.82 7.95
N GLY A 354 -8.39 1.65 7.87
CA GLY A 354 -7.24 1.39 7.00
C GLY A 354 -7.66 0.93 5.61
N THR A 355 -6.76 0.24 4.90
CA THR A 355 -6.98 -0.23 3.53
C THR A 355 -6.59 -1.69 3.36
N PHE A 356 -7.32 -2.43 2.53
CA PHE A 356 -6.96 -3.80 2.16
C PHE A 356 -6.35 -3.86 0.76
N SER A 357 -5.13 -4.40 0.67
CA SER A 357 -4.40 -4.60 -0.57
C SER A 357 -4.13 -6.08 -0.80
N PHE A 358 -4.45 -6.55 -2.01
CA PHE A 358 -4.24 -7.93 -2.42
C PHE A 358 -3.01 -8.03 -3.32
N ILE A 359 -2.04 -8.84 -2.91
CA ILE A 359 -0.79 -9.06 -3.62
C ILE A 359 -0.81 -10.51 -4.14
N GLU A 360 -1.07 -10.65 -5.44
CA GLU A 360 -1.11 -11.95 -6.11
C GLU A 360 0.30 -12.43 -6.49
N ALA A 361 1.09 -11.55 -7.12
CA ALA A 361 2.42 -11.87 -7.62
C ALA A 361 3.53 -11.43 -6.65
N GLU A 362 4.53 -12.29 -6.53
CA GLU A 362 5.72 -12.10 -5.70
C GLU A 362 6.48 -10.78 -5.97
N GLY A 363 6.47 -10.29 -7.21
CA GLY A 363 7.16 -9.05 -7.61
C GLY A 363 6.48 -7.75 -7.14
N VAL A 364 5.18 -7.80 -6.81
CA VAL A 364 4.35 -6.60 -6.57
C VAL A 364 4.32 -6.20 -5.09
N ILE A 365 4.80 -7.06 -4.18
CA ILE A 365 4.80 -6.78 -2.74
C ILE A 365 5.55 -5.49 -2.38
N GLN A 366 6.75 -5.29 -2.94
CA GLN A 366 7.52 -4.10 -2.62
C GLN A 366 6.80 -2.83 -3.10
N ASP A 367 6.16 -2.89 -4.25
CA ASP A 367 5.41 -1.78 -4.83
C ASP A 367 4.15 -1.47 -4.00
N ALA A 368 3.43 -2.50 -3.54
CA ALA A 368 2.29 -2.33 -2.63
C ALA A 368 2.68 -1.61 -1.33
N PHE A 369 3.83 -1.97 -0.75
CA PHE A 369 4.38 -1.29 0.43
C PHE A 369 4.83 0.14 0.11
N ALA A 370 5.47 0.34 -1.04
CA ALA A 370 5.91 1.66 -1.47
C ALA A 370 4.74 2.64 -1.63
N GLN A 371 3.65 2.19 -2.22
CA GLN A 371 2.41 2.97 -2.34
C GLN A 371 1.85 3.35 -0.95
N CYS A 372 1.77 2.39 -0.03
CA CYS A 372 1.27 2.66 1.33
C CYS A 372 2.17 3.63 2.10
N ILE A 373 3.49 3.44 2.06
CA ILE A 373 4.45 4.34 2.71
C ILE A 373 4.43 5.73 2.07
N GLY A 374 4.33 5.84 0.75
CA GLY A 374 4.19 7.12 0.06
C GLY A 374 2.99 7.93 0.54
N GLY A 375 1.87 7.26 0.86
CA GLY A 375 0.72 7.88 1.52
C GLY A 375 1.01 8.28 2.97
N LEU A 376 1.45 7.33 3.80
CA LEU A 376 1.69 7.57 5.23
C LEU A 376 2.72 8.66 5.51
N LEU A 377 3.75 8.80 4.67
CA LEU A 377 4.76 9.85 4.78
C LEU A 377 4.31 11.20 4.22
N SER A 378 3.12 11.30 3.62
CA SER A 378 2.59 12.53 3.02
C SER A 378 1.30 13.01 3.69
N VAL A 379 0.98 12.55 4.89
CA VAL A 379 -0.18 13.06 5.65
C VAL A 379 0.01 14.55 5.97
N VAL A 380 -0.93 15.37 5.49
CA VAL A 380 -0.95 16.84 5.68
C VAL A 380 -2.18 17.32 6.45
N VAL A 381 -3.20 16.47 6.58
CA VAL A 381 -4.47 16.79 7.22
C VAL A 381 -4.85 15.64 8.13
N GLN A 382 -5.23 15.95 9.38
CA GLN A 382 -5.74 14.97 10.34
C GLN A 382 -7.14 15.33 10.83
N GLU A 383 -7.91 14.32 11.24
CA GLU A 383 -9.22 14.49 11.87
C GLU A 383 -10.20 15.40 11.06
N LEU A 384 -10.13 15.37 9.72
CA LEU A 384 -10.98 16.22 8.87
C LEU A 384 -12.46 15.88 9.07
N ARG A 385 -13.23 16.92 9.36
CA ARG A 385 -14.69 16.89 9.42
C ARG A 385 -15.26 17.90 8.44
N VAL A 386 -16.20 17.44 7.63
CA VAL A 386 -16.93 18.28 6.69
C VAL A 386 -18.35 18.46 7.19
N GLY A 387 -18.73 19.70 7.46
CA GLY A 387 -20.09 20.10 7.77
C GLY A 387 -20.78 20.65 6.54
N VAL A 388 -22.03 20.25 6.33
CA VAL A 388 -22.92 20.74 5.28
C VAL A 388 -24.13 21.36 5.96
N GLU A 389 -24.40 22.63 5.68
CA GLU A 389 -25.49 23.38 6.31
C GLU A 389 -26.40 23.99 5.25
N CYS A 390 -27.68 23.60 5.23
CA CYS A 390 -28.68 24.17 4.32
C CYS A 390 -28.90 25.66 4.63
N VAL A 391 -28.81 26.51 3.60
CA VAL A 391 -28.99 27.96 3.74
C VAL A 391 -30.48 28.31 3.79
N HIS A 392 -31.28 27.71 2.92
CA HIS A 392 -32.70 28.01 2.82
C HIS A 392 -33.53 27.13 3.77
N PRO A 393 -34.48 27.70 4.55
CA PRO A 393 -35.20 26.96 5.60
C PRO A 393 -36.12 25.85 5.08
N SER A 394 -36.52 25.90 3.80
CA SER A 394 -37.36 24.88 3.17
C SER A 394 -36.58 23.73 2.52
N LEU A 395 -35.25 23.79 2.51
CA LEU A 395 -34.43 22.69 2.00
C LEU A 395 -34.24 21.62 3.06
N GLN A 396 -34.23 20.37 2.61
CA GLN A 396 -34.00 19.20 3.46
C GLN A 396 -32.95 18.30 2.81
N LEU A 397 -31.92 17.95 3.58
CA LEU A 397 -30.96 16.91 3.25
C LEU A 397 -31.67 15.55 3.27
N SER A 398 -31.64 14.83 2.16
CA SER A 398 -32.23 13.50 2.08
C SER A 398 -31.23 12.41 2.48
N SER A 399 -29.99 12.47 1.96
CA SER A 399 -28.93 11.51 2.29
C SER A 399 -27.56 12.03 1.90
N ILE A 400 -26.52 11.54 2.57
CA ILE A 400 -25.12 11.79 2.19
C ILE A 400 -24.51 10.45 1.79
N LYS A 401 -24.16 10.30 0.51
CA LYS A 401 -23.47 9.13 -0.01
C LYS A 401 -21.96 9.33 0.08
N ALA A 402 -21.36 8.77 1.12
CA ALA A 402 -19.94 8.88 1.40
C ALA A 402 -19.23 7.52 1.53
N GLY A 403 -19.70 6.45 0.86
CA GLY A 403 -19.04 5.14 0.93
C GLY A 403 -18.90 4.62 2.37
N SER A 404 -17.68 4.29 2.78
CA SER A 404 -17.36 3.78 4.13
C SER A 404 -17.13 4.86 5.20
N TYR A 405 -17.25 6.14 4.82
CA TYR A 405 -17.07 7.24 5.77
C TYR A 405 -18.31 7.39 6.66
N HIS A 406 -18.09 7.63 7.96
CA HIS A 406 -19.18 7.87 8.89
C HIS A 406 -19.87 9.19 8.55
N THR A 407 -21.18 9.14 8.38
CA THR A 407 -22.02 10.30 8.13
C THR A 407 -23.08 10.40 9.20
N SER A 408 -23.41 11.63 9.59
CA SER A 408 -24.54 11.91 10.46
C SER A 408 -25.34 13.07 9.90
N VAL A 409 -26.66 12.97 9.96
CA VAL A 409 -27.57 14.05 9.58
C VAL A 409 -28.37 14.40 10.82
N THR A 410 -28.49 15.69 11.10
CA THR A 410 -29.25 16.18 12.26
C THR A 410 -30.74 15.84 12.11
N PRO A 411 -31.49 15.68 13.21
CA PRO A 411 -32.92 15.33 13.14
C PRO A 411 -33.78 16.34 12.38
N ASP A 412 -33.33 17.60 12.29
CA ASP A 412 -33.98 18.65 11.51
C ASP A 412 -33.70 18.53 10.00
N ALA A 413 -32.85 17.59 9.57
CA ALA A 413 -32.45 17.36 8.18
C ALA A 413 -31.86 18.61 7.48
N ARG A 414 -31.30 19.56 8.24
CA ARG A 414 -30.69 20.78 7.68
C ARG A 414 -29.17 20.79 7.77
N THR A 415 -28.60 20.02 8.69
CA THR A 415 -27.15 19.92 8.85
C THR A 415 -26.70 18.47 8.70
N GLY A 416 -25.60 18.28 8.00
CA GLY A 416 -24.95 16.98 7.83
C GLY A 416 -23.47 17.07 8.15
N PHE A 417 -22.90 15.99 8.67
CA PHE A 417 -21.48 15.87 8.95
C PHE A 417 -20.90 14.62 8.30
N ILE A 418 -19.69 14.75 7.78
CA ILE A 418 -18.90 13.67 7.21
C ILE A 418 -17.56 13.62 7.95
N GLU A 419 -17.26 12.48 8.56
CA GLU A 419 -15.97 12.23 9.21
C GLU A 419 -14.99 11.61 8.23
N VAL A 420 -14.18 12.45 7.60
CA VAL A 420 -13.22 12.02 6.57
C VAL A 420 -11.95 11.45 7.20
N GLY A 421 -11.47 12.04 8.30
CA GLY A 421 -10.24 11.60 8.95
C GLY A 421 -9.00 12.19 8.27
N ASP A 422 -8.01 11.36 7.98
CA ASP A 422 -6.70 11.85 7.50
C ASP A 422 -6.64 11.93 5.96
N LEU A 423 -5.97 12.96 5.43
CA LEU A 423 -5.66 13.08 4.00
C LEU A 423 -4.16 13.18 3.73
N TYR A 424 -3.73 12.49 2.68
CA TYR A 424 -2.40 12.60 2.10
C TYR A 424 -2.29 13.85 1.21
N ALA A 425 -1.07 14.30 0.95
CA ALA A 425 -0.82 15.45 0.10
C ALA A 425 -1.36 15.21 -1.31
N GLU A 426 -2.04 16.21 -1.87
CA GLU A 426 -2.71 16.13 -3.18
C GLU A 426 -3.76 15.01 -3.28
N GLU A 427 -4.21 14.46 -2.16
CA GLU A 427 -5.25 13.45 -2.14
C GLU A 427 -6.64 14.09 -2.34
N GLU A 428 -7.45 13.45 -3.17
CA GLU A 428 -8.79 13.91 -3.52
C GLU A 428 -9.88 13.04 -2.89
N ARG A 429 -10.99 13.67 -2.47
CA ARG A 429 -12.18 13.00 -1.93
C ARG A 429 -13.45 13.61 -2.47
N ASP A 430 -14.31 12.75 -2.99
CA ASP A 430 -15.59 13.10 -3.58
C ASP A 430 -16.75 12.51 -2.79
N PHE A 431 -17.70 13.38 -2.40
CA PHE A 431 -18.91 13.02 -1.65
C PHE A 431 -20.16 13.53 -2.32
N LEU A 432 -21.21 12.71 -2.41
CA LEU A 432 -22.49 13.12 -3.00
C LEU A 432 -23.50 13.42 -1.89
N VAL A 433 -24.04 14.63 -1.89
CA VAL A 433 -25.09 15.07 -0.98
C VAL A 433 -26.40 15.18 -1.77
N ASN A 434 -27.44 14.50 -1.30
CA ASN A 434 -28.76 14.52 -1.90
C ASN A 434 -29.69 15.44 -1.09
N ILE A 435 -30.42 16.30 -1.79
CA ILE A 435 -31.27 17.34 -1.21
C ILE A 435 -32.62 17.34 -1.91
N ASN A 436 -33.68 17.65 -1.16
CA ASN A 436 -35.00 17.89 -1.73
C ASN A 436 -35.18 19.38 -1.99
N ILE A 437 -35.28 19.75 -3.27
CA ILE A 437 -35.56 21.13 -3.69
C ILE A 437 -37.08 21.33 -3.74
N PRO A 438 -37.65 22.22 -2.92
CA PRO A 438 -39.08 22.48 -2.93
C PRO A 438 -39.49 23.39 -4.10
N ILE A 439 -40.80 23.46 -4.33
CA ILE A 439 -41.38 24.52 -5.15
C ILE A 439 -41.19 25.85 -4.40
N ASN A 440 -40.58 26.82 -5.05
CA ASN A 440 -40.38 28.15 -4.49
C ASN A 440 -40.60 29.16 -5.61
N GLY A 441 -41.60 30.02 -5.43
CA GLY A 441 -41.98 31.05 -6.41
C GLY A 441 -41.20 32.35 -6.28
N SER A 442 -40.24 32.44 -5.36
CA SER A 442 -39.44 33.64 -5.10
C SER A 442 -37.99 33.45 -5.51
N GLY A 443 -37.51 34.32 -6.42
CA GLY A 443 -36.12 34.39 -6.88
C GLY A 443 -35.80 33.51 -8.09
N ASP A 444 -34.94 34.05 -8.98
CA ASP A 444 -34.36 33.31 -10.11
C ASP A 444 -33.12 32.49 -9.70
N GLU A 445 -32.65 32.63 -8.46
CA GLU A 445 -31.55 31.86 -7.88
C GLU A 445 -31.93 31.33 -6.49
N MET A 446 -31.41 30.15 -6.15
CA MET A 446 -31.57 29.52 -4.84
C MET A 446 -30.21 29.02 -4.33
N SER A 447 -29.79 29.51 -3.16
CA SER A 447 -28.66 28.94 -2.41
C SER A 447 -29.10 27.64 -1.74
N LEU A 448 -28.34 26.57 -1.95
CA LEU A 448 -28.61 25.24 -1.43
C LEU A 448 -28.00 25.05 -0.04
N PHE A 449 -26.67 24.98 0.04
CA PHE A 449 -25.95 24.78 1.29
C PHE A 449 -24.57 25.44 1.28
N LYS A 450 -24.04 25.61 2.49
CA LYS A 450 -22.64 25.98 2.76
C LYS A 450 -21.87 24.75 3.19
N VAL A 451 -20.61 24.66 2.74
CA VAL A 451 -19.68 23.63 3.17
C VAL A 451 -18.65 24.25 4.10
N ARG A 452 -18.49 23.66 5.28
CA ARG A 452 -17.50 24.05 6.29
C ARG A 452 -16.55 22.88 6.51
N CYS A 453 -15.25 23.12 6.48
CA CYS A 453 -14.25 22.09 6.75
C CYS A 453 -13.43 22.47 7.99
N VAL A 454 -13.23 21.51 8.88
CA VAL A 454 -12.43 21.67 10.09
C VAL A 454 -11.47 20.50 10.16
N TYR A 455 -10.18 20.78 10.32
CA TYR A 455 -9.14 19.75 10.42
C TYR A 455 -8.01 20.17 11.36
N ARG A 456 -7.18 19.21 11.74
CA ARG A 456 -5.97 19.42 12.53
C ARG A 456 -4.75 19.32 11.61
N ASP A 457 -3.88 20.32 11.68
CA ASP A 457 -2.58 20.27 11.00
C ASP A 457 -1.62 19.34 11.80
N PRO A 458 -1.03 18.30 11.19
CA PRO A 458 -0.18 17.35 11.89
C PRO A 458 1.15 17.95 12.37
N ILE A 459 1.62 19.06 11.79
CA ILE A 459 2.89 19.72 12.14
C ILE A 459 2.65 20.73 13.28
N THR A 460 1.74 21.67 13.09
CA THR A 460 1.45 22.73 14.09
C THR A 460 0.55 22.24 15.22
N LYS A 461 -0.20 21.14 15.01
CA LYS A 461 -1.22 20.58 15.92
C LYS A 461 -2.42 21.50 16.16
N GLU A 462 -2.48 22.62 15.45
CA GLU A 462 -3.56 23.58 15.55
C GLU A 462 -4.80 23.11 14.78
N LEU A 463 -5.97 23.56 15.24
CA LEU A 463 -7.23 23.32 14.57
C LEU A 463 -7.44 24.40 13.50
N VAL A 464 -7.33 24.01 12.24
CA VAL A 464 -7.56 24.89 11.11
C VAL A 464 -9.02 24.79 10.69
N LYS A 465 -9.68 25.94 10.60
CA LYS A 465 -11.01 26.06 9.99
C LYS A 465 -10.80 26.61 8.59
N CYS A 466 -11.22 25.87 7.57
CA CYS A 466 -11.24 26.42 6.22
C CYS A 466 -12.19 27.62 6.17
N GLU A 467 -11.85 28.61 5.37
CA GLU A 467 -12.80 29.68 5.02
C GLU A 467 -14.08 29.04 4.44
N GLU A 468 -15.24 29.66 4.68
CA GLU A 468 -16.51 29.14 4.17
C GLU A 468 -16.40 28.96 2.65
N ALA A 469 -16.54 27.73 2.17
CA ALA A 469 -16.59 27.49 0.73
C ALA A 469 -17.79 28.25 0.15
N ASP A 470 -17.66 28.71 -1.10
CA ASP A 470 -18.72 29.43 -1.79
C ASP A 470 -20.07 28.69 -1.67
N GLU A 471 -21.14 29.45 -1.41
CA GLU A 471 -22.49 28.90 -1.35
C GLU A 471 -22.82 28.17 -2.66
N VAL A 472 -23.29 26.93 -2.56
CA VAL A 472 -23.76 26.20 -3.73
C VAL A 472 -25.07 26.82 -4.19
N LYS A 473 -25.09 27.37 -5.40
CA LYS A 473 -26.27 28.04 -5.98
C LYS A 473 -26.77 27.31 -7.21
N ILE A 474 -28.08 27.36 -7.42
CA ILE A 474 -28.74 26.89 -8.64
C ILE A 474 -29.67 27.97 -9.17
N GLN A 475 -29.87 27.98 -10.49
CA GLN A 475 -30.85 28.85 -11.13
C GLN A 475 -32.25 28.23 -11.07
N ARG A 476 -33.27 29.07 -10.95
CA ARG A 476 -34.68 28.72 -10.81
C ARG A 476 -35.55 29.34 -11.93
N PRO A 477 -35.30 28.99 -13.22
CA PRO A 477 -36.02 29.58 -14.34
C PRO A 477 -37.50 29.15 -14.39
N GLU A 478 -38.32 29.91 -15.13
CA GLU A 478 -39.71 29.52 -15.44
C GLU A 478 -39.78 28.35 -16.43
N ILE A 479 -38.86 28.31 -17.40
CA ILE A 479 -38.82 27.30 -18.47
C ILE A 479 -37.47 26.58 -18.40
N ALA A 480 -37.50 25.25 -18.30
CA ALA A 480 -36.30 24.43 -18.39
C ALA A 480 -35.68 24.59 -19.79
N ARG A 481 -34.50 25.22 -19.89
CA ARG A 481 -33.63 25.04 -21.06
C ARG A 481 -32.96 23.67 -20.98
N GLN A 482 -32.29 23.27 -22.07
CA GLN A 482 -31.61 21.98 -22.16
C GLN A 482 -30.70 21.75 -20.95
N VAL A 483 -30.98 20.69 -20.20
CA VAL A 483 -30.36 20.40 -18.92
C VAL A 483 -28.95 19.87 -19.17
N VAL A 484 -27.93 20.70 -18.89
CA VAL A 484 -26.53 20.25 -18.91
C VAL A 484 -26.26 19.55 -17.58
N VAL A 485 -25.95 18.26 -17.66
CA VAL A 485 -25.57 17.44 -16.51
C VAL A 485 -24.08 17.66 -16.23
N SER A 486 -23.71 17.88 -14.97
CA SER A 486 -22.31 17.94 -14.56
C SER A 486 -21.63 16.58 -14.75
N MET A 487 -20.53 16.59 -15.48
CA MET A 487 -19.70 15.41 -15.75
C MET A 487 -19.09 14.85 -14.46
N GLU A 488 -18.73 15.73 -13.53
CA GLU A 488 -18.13 15.39 -12.25
C GLU A 488 -19.12 14.62 -11.38
N VAL A 489 -20.38 15.07 -11.33
CA VAL A 489 -21.45 14.40 -10.57
C VAL A 489 -21.77 13.03 -11.18
N ASP A 490 -21.90 12.95 -12.51
CA ASP A 490 -22.18 11.70 -13.23
C ASP A 490 -21.07 10.66 -13.00
N ARG A 491 -19.81 11.08 -13.14
CA ARG A 491 -18.62 10.25 -12.84
C ARG A 491 -18.64 9.67 -11.42
N GLN A 492 -18.99 10.47 -10.42
CA GLN A 492 -19.02 10.01 -9.04
C GLN A 492 -20.23 9.14 -8.71
N ARG A 493 -21.37 9.36 -9.37
CA ARG A 493 -22.52 8.44 -9.32
C ARG A 493 -22.17 7.08 -9.91
N ASN A 494 -21.46 7.08 -11.03
CA ASN A 494 -20.97 5.88 -11.69
C ASN A 494 -20.03 5.06 -10.78
N ARG A 495 -19.11 5.71 -10.07
CA ARG A 495 -18.28 5.05 -9.05
C ARG A 495 -19.11 4.37 -7.97
N LEU A 496 -20.08 5.09 -7.37
CA LEU A 496 -20.90 4.51 -6.30
C LEU A 496 -21.77 3.36 -6.81
N ARG A 497 -22.34 3.49 -8.01
CA ARG A 497 -23.11 2.41 -8.66
C ARG A 497 -22.25 1.17 -8.93
N ALA A 498 -21.01 1.36 -9.36
CA ALA A 498 -20.06 0.27 -9.54
C ALA A 498 -19.73 -0.41 -8.20
N ALA A 499 -19.48 0.38 -7.15
CA ALA A 499 -19.21 -0.17 -5.81
C ALA A 499 -20.43 -0.94 -5.24
N GLU A 500 -21.65 -0.43 -5.41
CA GLU A 500 -22.89 -1.13 -5.03
C GLU A 500 -23.02 -2.47 -5.79
N ALA A 501 -22.77 -2.47 -7.11
CA ALA A 501 -22.78 -3.68 -7.92
C ALA A 501 -21.68 -4.68 -7.51
N MET A 502 -20.49 -4.23 -7.13
CA MET A 502 -19.42 -5.08 -6.61
C MET A 502 -19.82 -5.77 -5.29
N VAL A 503 -20.49 -5.04 -4.39
CA VAL A 503 -21.02 -5.62 -3.14
C VAL A 503 -22.08 -6.68 -3.43
N GLU A 504 -23.02 -6.38 -4.33
CA GLU A 504 -24.08 -7.32 -4.72
C GLU A 504 -23.51 -8.56 -5.41
N ALA A 505 -22.60 -8.38 -6.37
CA ALA A 505 -21.93 -9.47 -7.08
C ALA A 505 -21.12 -10.34 -6.12
N ARG A 506 -20.38 -9.74 -5.18
CA ARG A 506 -19.70 -10.49 -4.11
C ARG A 506 -20.71 -11.30 -3.29
N ALA A 507 -21.80 -10.69 -2.84
CA ALA A 507 -22.80 -11.38 -2.04
C ALA A 507 -23.42 -12.58 -2.78
N ALA A 508 -23.67 -12.45 -4.09
CA ALA A 508 -24.14 -13.54 -4.94
C ALA A 508 -23.07 -14.64 -5.11
N ALA A 509 -21.82 -14.25 -5.37
CA ALA A 509 -20.70 -15.18 -5.53
C ALA A 509 -20.40 -15.97 -4.25
N GLU A 510 -20.50 -15.35 -3.07
CA GLU A 510 -20.33 -16.04 -1.79
C GLU A 510 -21.42 -17.10 -1.55
N ARG A 511 -22.67 -16.84 -1.99
CA ARG A 511 -23.76 -17.83 -2.00
C ARG A 511 -23.58 -18.96 -3.02
N GLY A 512 -22.56 -18.88 -3.87
CA GLY A 512 -22.29 -19.85 -4.94
C GLY A 512 -22.98 -19.53 -6.27
N ASP A 513 -23.74 -18.43 -6.34
CA ASP A 513 -24.42 -17.99 -7.57
C ASP A 513 -23.51 -17.05 -8.37
N LEU A 514 -22.51 -17.63 -9.02
CA LEU A 514 -21.56 -16.90 -9.87
C LEU A 514 -22.23 -16.34 -11.13
N THR A 515 -23.26 -17.01 -11.63
CA THR A 515 -24.04 -16.55 -12.80
C THR A 515 -24.75 -15.24 -12.52
N SER A 516 -25.43 -15.12 -11.37
CA SER A 516 -26.03 -13.86 -10.95
C SER A 516 -24.96 -12.80 -10.67
N ALA A 517 -23.84 -13.17 -10.05
CA ALA A 517 -22.75 -12.24 -9.78
C ALA A 517 -22.20 -11.59 -11.08
N VAL A 518 -21.90 -12.40 -12.09
CA VAL A 518 -21.42 -11.92 -13.39
C VAL A 518 -22.50 -11.08 -14.09
N ALA A 519 -23.76 -11.51 -14.06
CA ALA A 519 -24.86 -10.75 -14.67
C ALA A 519 -25.06 -9.36 -14.04
N VAL A 520 -24.88 -9.23 -12.72
CA VAL A 520 -24.93 -7.93 -12.02
C VAL A 520 -23.80 -7.02 -12.49
N LEU A 521 -22.57 -7.54 -12.59
CA LEU A 521 -21.41 -6.77 -13.08
C LEU A 521 -21.57 -6.36 -14.55
N GLU A 522 -22.04 -7.25 -15.42
CA GLU A 522 -22.31 -6.97 -16.83
C GLU A 522 -23.42 -5.92 -17.00
N SER A 523 -24.49 -6.02 -16.22
CA SER A 523 -25.58 -5.04 -16.20
C SER A 523 -25.08 -3.67 -15.78
N CYS A 524 -24.24 -3.62 -14.74
CA CYS A 524 -23.59 -2.39 -14.31
C CYS A 524 -22.70 -1.81 -15.42
N GLN A 525 -21.82 -2.62 -16.02
CA GLN A 525 -20.91 -2.18 -17.09
C GLN A 525 -21.68 -1.62 -18.31
N ARG A 526 -22.79 -2.25 -18.70
CA ARG A 526 -23.66 -1.75 -19.78
C ARG A 526 -24.32 -0.43 -19.40
N ALA A 527 -24.82 -0.32 -18.18
CA ALA A 527 -25.42 0.93 -17.73
C ALA A 527 -24.40 2.06 -17.61
N LEU A 528 -23.16 1.75 -17.22
CA LEU A 528 -22.05 2.70 -17.18
C LEU A 528 -21.70 3.22 -18.58
N SER A 529 -21.61 2.34 -19.59
CA SER A 529 -21.24 2.76 -20.96
C SER A 529 -22.26 3.68 -21.63
N GLU A 530 -23.51 3.68 -21.14
CA GLU A 530 -24.57 4.57 -21.63
C GLU A 530 -24.53 5.97 -21.00
N THR A 531 -23.81 6.16 -19.90
CA THR A 531 -23.76 7.45 -19.18
C THR A 531 -22.95 8.52 -19.92
N VAL A 532 -23.15 9.78 -19.55
CA VAL A 532 -22.53 10.93 -20.22
C VAL A 532 -21.02 10.90 -20.00
N SER A 533 -20.56 10.62 -18.77
CA SER A 533 -19.14 10.56 -18.44
C SER A 533 -18.39 9.44 -19.15
N ALA A 534 -19.02 8.27 -19.31
CA ALA A 534 -18.42 7.18 -20.06
C ALA A 534 -18.34 7.48 -21.56
N ARG A 535 -19.38 8.06 -22.16
CA ARG A 535 -19.38 8.46 -23.58
C ARG A 535 -18.38 9.55 -23.90
N ALA A 536 -18.08 10.41 -22.93
CA ALA A 536 -17.03 11.42 -23.05
C ALA A 536 -15.60 10.85 -22.89
N GLY A 537 -15.46 9.57 -22.53
CA GLY A 537 -14.16 8.93 -22.34
C GLY A 537 -13.44 9.34 -21.06
N ASP A 538 -14.19 9.63 -19.98
CA ASP A 538 -13.57 9.94 -18.69
C ASP A 538 -12.69 8.80 -18.19
N ARG A 539 -11.49 9.15 -17.70
CA ARG A 539 -10.47 8.17 -17.28
C ARG A 539 -10.96 7.25 -16.17
N LEU A 540 -11.73 7.77 -15.19
CA LEU A 540 -12.23 6.95 -14.09
C LEU A 540 -13.28 5.95 -14.59
N CYS A 541 -14.17 6.37 -15.49
CA CYS A 541 -15.17 5.47 -16.07
C CYS A 541 -14.55 4.36 -16.92
N VAL A 542 -13.51 4.69 -17.70
CA VAL A 542 -12.76 3.68 -18.47
C VAL A 542 -12.07 2.69 -17.55
N ALA A 543 -11.41 3.17 -16.49
CA ALA A 543 -10.78 2.32 -15.49
C ALA A 543 -11.81 1.40 -14.79
N LEU A 544 -12.93 1.97 -14.30
CA LEU A 544 -14.03 1.20 -13.69
C LEU A 544 -14.56 0.12 -14.63
N GLY A 545 -14.74 0.43 -15.92
CA GLY A 545 -15.19 -0.53 -16.92
C GLY A 545 -14.23 -1.72 -17.10
N ALA A 546 -12.92 -1.48 -17.05
CA ALA A 546 -11.89 -2.50 -17.11
C ALA A 546 -11.83 -3.32 -15.81
N GLU A 547 -11.96 -2.67 -14.64
CA GLU A 547 -12.00 -3.36 -13.34
C GLU A 547 -13.21 -4.30 -13.23
N LEU A 548 -14.40 -3.85 -13.62
CA LEU A 548 -15.60 -4.69 -13.61
C LEU A 548 -15.45 -5.89 -14.55
N LYS A 549 -14.73 -5.73 -15.67
CA LYS A 549 -14.44 -6.83 -16.59
C LYS A 549 -13.48 -7.85 -15.98
N GLU A 550 -12.39 -7.40 -15.36
CA GLU A 550 -11.46 -8.27 -14.64
C GLU A 550 -12.17 -9.04 -13.52
N MET A 551 -13.09 -8.39 -12.78
CA MET A 551 -13.92 -9.05 -11.76
C MET A 551 -14.82 -10.14 -12.37
N GLN A 552 -15.43 -9.90 -13.53
CA GLN A 552 -16.22 -10.92 -14.22
C GLN A 552 -15.37 -12.14 -14.59
N GLU A 553 -14.18 -11.92 -15.15
CA GLU A 553 -13.25 -12.98 -15.53
C GLU A 553 -12.79 -13.80 -14.31
N ARG A 554 -12.51 -13.13 -13.19
CA ARG A 554 -12.16 -13.78 -11.91
C ARG A 554 -13.34 -14.41 -11.18
N MET A 555 -14.57 -14.19 -11.65
CA MET A 555 -15.78 -14.88 -11.19
C MET A 555 -16.23 -16.03 -12.10
N ALA A 556 -15.43 -16.38 -13.13
CA ALA A 556 -15.79 -17.42 -14.11
C ALA A 556 -16.05 -18.80 -13.49
N ASN A 557 -15.34 -19.15 -12.42
CA ASN A 557 -15.61 -20.37 -11.66
C ASN A 557 -15.26 -20.21 -10.19
N ARG A 558 -15.78 -21.13 -9.37
CA ARG A 558 -15.64 -21.05 -7.91
C ARG A 558 -14.19 -21.09 -7.44
N ARG A 559 -13.32 -21.87 -8.10
CA ARG A 559 -11.91 -22.01 -7.72
C ARG A 559 -11.13 -20.72 -7.96
N ILE A 560 -11.33 -20.07 -9.10
CA ILE A 560 -10.69 -18.78 -9.42
C ILE A 560 -11.21 -17.69 -8.48
N TYR A 561 -12.53 -17.68 -8.23
CA TYR A 561 -13.13 -16.74 -7.29
C TYR A 561 -12.55 -16.88 -5.89
N GLU A 562 -12.44 -18.11 -5.36
CA GLU A 562 -11.89 -18.33 -4.02
C GLU A 562 -10.39 -18.03 -3.94
N ALA A 563 -9.62 -18.35 -4.99
CA ALA A 563 -8.17 -18.18 -4.99
C ALA A 563 -7.74 -16.71 -5.15
N SER A 564 -8.37 -15.93 -6.04
CA SER A 564 -7.96 -14.55 -6.29
C SER A 564 -9.12 -13.57 -6.50
N GLY A 565 -10.26 -14.01 -7.06
CA GLY A 565 -11.39 -13.12 -7.35
C GLY A 565 -11.98 -12.44 -6.11
N ARG A 566 -12.14 -13.16 -5.00
CA ARG A 566 -12.63 -12.63 -3.72
C ARG A 566 -11.73 -11.50 -3.22
N ALA A 567 -10.43 -11.74 -3.17
CA ALA A 567 -9.45 -10.77 -2.70
C ALA A 567 -9.37 -9.54 -3.61
N TYR A 568 -9.44 -9.75 -4.93
CA TYR A 568 -9.48 -8.68 -5.92
C TYR A 568 -10.71 -7.77 -5.74
N VAL A 569 -11.91 -8.35 -5.57
CA VAL A 569 -13.15 -7.58 -5.34
C VAL A 569 -13.11 -6.83 -4.02
N LEU A 570 -12.61 -7.44 -2.95
CA LEU A 570 -12.49 -6.80 -1.64
C LEU A 570 -11.49 -5.64 -1.64
N SER A 571 -10.35 -5.79 -2.31
CA SER A 571 -9.40 -4.68 -2.49
C SER A 571 -9.99 -3.59 -3.40
N GLY A 572 -10.75 -4.01 -4.43
CA GLY A 572 -11.65 -3.19 -5.24
C GLY A 572 -12.52 -2.25 -4.41
N LEU A 573 -13.36 -2.86 -3.59
CA LEU A 573 -14.30 -2.20 -2.68
C LEU A 573 -13.57 -1.29 -1.68
N SER A 574 -12.50 -1.76 -1.05
CA SER A 574 -11.72 -0.95 -0.11
C SER A 574 -11.22 0.34 -0.76
N SER A 575 -10.68 0.27 -1.98
CA SER A 575 -10.23 1.46 -2.72
C SER A 575 -11.38 2.40 -3.09
N HIS A 576 -12.51 1.93 -3.62
CA HIS A 576 -13.60 2.83 -4.01
C HIS A 576 -14.38 3.40 -2.83
N SER A 577 -14.56 2.64 -1.76
CA SER A 577 -15.30 3.08 -0.58
C SER A 577 -14.51 4.10 0.24
N TRP A 578 -13.19 3.92 0.34
CA TRP A 578 -12.28 4.87 1.00
C TRP A 578 -11.65 5.89 0.05
N GLN A 579 -11.81 5.76 -1.26
CA GLN A 579 -11.17 6.60 -2.28
C GLN A 579 -9.64 6.64 -2.14
N ARG A 580 -9.04 5.50 -1.77
CA ARG A 580 -7.60 5.37 -1.53
C ARG A 580 -6.99 4.34 -2.45
N ALA A 581 -5.78 4.60 -2.92
CA ALA A 581 -5.06 3.64 -3.73
C ALA A 581 -4.77 2.36 -2.93
N THR A 582 -5.08 1.20 -3.50
CA THR A 582 -4.76 -0.13 -2.96
C THR A 582 -4.04 -0.94 -4.03
N ALA A 583 -3.19 -1.89 -3.62
CA ALA A 583 -2.61 -2.82 -4.58
C ALA A 583 -3.64 -3.91 -4.94
N ARG A 584 -3.81 -4.18 -6.23
CA ARG A 584 -4.85 -5.06 -6.77
C ARG A 584 -4.27 -6.08 -7.77
N GLY A 585 -3.61 -7.11 -7.26
CA GLY A 585 -3.13 -8.24 -8.06
C GLY A 585 -2.23 -7.86 -9.26
N ASP A 586 -1.85 -8.85 -10.07
CA ASP A 586 -1.16 -8.64 -11.34
C ASP A 586 -2.22 -8.58 -12.44
N SER A 587 -2.79 -7.39 -12.68
CA SER A 587 -3.60 -7.18 -13.88
C SER A 587 -2.65 -6.94 -15.05
N THR A 588 -2.79 -7.77 -16.09
CA THR A 588 -1.93 -7.78 -17.29
C THR A 588 -1.91 -6.46 -18.06
N ASP A 589 -2.82 -5.53 -17.74
CA ASP A 589 -2.84 -4.14 -18.22
C ASP A 589 -2.26 -3.16 -17.18
N SER A 590 -1.04 -3.49 -16.70
CA SER A 590 -0.29 -2.78 -15.65
C SER A 590 0.00 -1.28 -15.91
N ALA A 591 -0.41 -0.70 -17.04
CA ALA A 591 -0.17 0.71 -17.35
C ALA A 591 -1.38 1.64 -17.10
N THR A 592 -2.61 1.11 -17.02
CA THR A 592 -3.83 1.96 -17.05
C THR A 592 -4.69 1.84 -15.80
N LEU A 593 -4.67 0.69 -15.12
CA LEU A 593 -5.51 0.41 -13.94
C LEU A 593 -4.90 0.84 -12.60
N LEU A 594 -3.57 1.02 -12.55
CA LEU A 594 -2.85 1.31 -11.30
C LEU A 594 -3.00 2.76 -10.79
N GLN A 595 -3.63 3.67 -11.53
CA GLN A 595 -3.51 5.11 -11.26
C GLN A 595 -4.67 5.73 -10.47
N ALA A 596 -5.74 4.98 -10.20
CA ALA A 596 -6.88 5.52 -9.46
C ALA A 596 -6.50 5.81 -7.99
N TYR A 597 -6.72 7.06 -7.55
CA TYR A 597 -6.44 7.55 -6.20
C TYR A 597 -4.95 7.57 -5.78
N GLN A 598 -4.02 7.37 -6.72
CA GLN A 598 -2.59 7.51 -6.42
C GLN A 598 -2.21 8.99 -6.29
N THR A 599 -1.53 9.35 -5.20
CA THR A 599 -0.96 10.68 -5.05
C THR A 599 0.44 10.75 -5.68
N PRO A 600 0.94 11.95 -6.04
CA PRO A 600 2.29 12.11 -6.57
C PRO A 600 3.39 11.49 -5.66
N SER A 601 3.21 11.57 -4.34
CA SER A 601 4.12 10.94 -3.36
C SER A 601 4.14 9.41 -3.47
N MET A 602 2.98 8.78 -3.70
CA MET A 602 2.90 7.34 -3.92
C MET A 602 3.61 6.93 -5.21
N VAL A 603 3.42 7.70 -6.29
CA VAL A 603 4.06 7.44 -7.59
C VAL A 603 5.58 7.59 -7.52
N ASP A 604 6.07 8.62 -6.80
CA ASP A 604 7.51 8.76 -6.55
C ASP A 604 8.06 7.57 -5.77
N MET A 605 7.37 7.13 -4.71
CA MET A 605 7.80 5.98 -3.93
C MET A 605 7.79 4.67 -4.72
N LEU A 606 6.80 4.45 -5.59
CA LEU A 606 6.76 3.31 -6.52
C LEU A 606 7.91 3.36 -7.53
N THR A 607 8.22 4.54 -8.06
CA THR A 607 9.38 4.71 -8.97
C THR A 607 10.69 4.38 -8.24
N ARG A 608 10.80 4.74 -6.96
CA ARG A 608 11.95 4.42 -6.11
C ARG A 608 12.04 2.92 -5.78
N SER A 609 10.93 2.22 -5.55
CA SER A 609 10.97 0.77 -5.33
C SER A 609 11.46 0.02 -6.56
N GLN A 610 10.98 0.42 -7.74
CA GLN A 610 11.35 -0.20 -9.01
C GLN A 610 12.82 0.06 -9.39
N THR A 611 13.35 1.25 -9.16
CA THR A 611 14.77 1.57 -9.42
C THR A 611 15.73 0.85 -8.45
N MET A 612 15.35 0.68 -7.19
CA MET A 612 16.08 -0.17 -6.25
C MET A 612 16.03 -1.65 -6.66
N PHE A 613 14.95 -2.09 -7.30
CA PHE A 613 14.83 -3.46 -7.79
C PHE A 613 15.87 -3.79 -8.86
N VAL A 614 16.10 -2.86 -9.79
CA VAL A 614 17.04 -2.99 -10.93
C VAL A 614 18.50 -2.89 -10.50
N SER A 615 18.83 -2.03 -9.53
CA SER A 615 20.22 -1.80 -9.10
C SER A 615 20.88 -3.01 -8.42
N SER A 616 20.08 -3.93 -7.89
CA SER A 616 20.56 -5.19 -7.30
C SER A 616 20.82 -6.33 -8.31
N GLY A 617 20.62 -6.10 -9.63
CA GLY A 617 20.63 -7.17 -10.65
C GLY A 617 21.53 -6.95 -11.87
N ALA A 618 22.28 -5.85 -12.00
CA ALA A 618 23.13 -5.60 -13.17
C ALA A 618 24.54 -5.11 -12.79
N PRO A 619 25.61 -5.60 -13.45
CA PRO A 619 26.92 -4.96 -13.35
C PRO A 619 26.84 -3.59 -14.02
N SER A 620 27.38 -2.56 -13.34
CA SER A 620 27.38 -1.18 -13.82
C SER A 620 27.94 -1.07 -15.25
N PRO A 621 27.31 -0.31 -16.16
CA PRO A 621 27.99 0.07 -17.40
C PRO A 621 29.09 1.08 -17.04
N HIS A 622 30.31 0.78 -17.44
CA HIS A 622 31.46 1.67 -17.34
C HIS A 622 31.14 3.09 -17.85
N PRO A 623 31.78 4.13 -17.29
CA PRO A 623 31.61 5.50 -17.77
C PRO A 623 32.04 5.59 -19.25
N PRO A 624 31.36 6.41 -20.07
CA PRO A 624 31.65 6.48 -21.50
C PRO A 624 33.06 7.01 -21.71
N ILE A 625 33.88 6.20 -22.38
CA ILE A 625 35.17 6.58 -22.94
C ILE A 625 34.91 7.77 -23.88
N ARG A 626 35.52 8.92 -23.57
CA ARG A 626 35.50 10.08 -24.46
C ARG A 626 36.09 9.68 -25.82
N PRO A 627 35.44 10.01 -26.95
CA PRO A 627 36.05 9.80 -28.26
C PRO A 627 37.27 10.70 -28.39
N ALA A 628 38.38 10.10 -28.84
CA ALA A 628 39.62 10.81 -29.13
C ALA A 628 39.36 11.90 -30.17
N ARG A 629 39.82 13.13 -29.88
CA ARG A 629 39.84 14.24 -30.83
C ARG A 629 40.71 13.83 -32.03
N SER A 630 40.10 13.81 -33.21
CA SER A 630 40.80 13.74 -34.49
C SER A 630 41.69 14.98 -34.67
N PHE A 631 42.97 14.76 -34.92
CA PHE A 631 43.89 15.82 -35.37
C PHE A 631 43.74 16.01 -36.90
N PRO A 632 43.90 17.24 -37.42
CA PRO A 632 43.77 17.51 -38.85
C PRO A 632 45.00 17.02 -39.61
N ALA A 633 44.76 16.48 -40.81
CA ALA A 633 45.78 16.02 -41.74
C ALA A 633 46.75 17.15 -42.13
N ARG A 634 48.06 16.83 -42.18
CA ARG A 634 49.09 17.63 -42.86
C ARG A 634 49.40 17.02 -44.24
N PRO A 635 49.82 17.84 -45.21
CA PRO A 635 49.80 17.48 -46.63
C PRO A 635 51.04 16.68 -47.06
N LEU A 636 50.87 15.85 -48.10
CA LEU A 636 51.94 15.07 -48.73
C LEU A 636 53.03 15.95 -49.36
N PRO A 637 54.31 15.56 -49.30
CA PRO A 637 55.36 16.12 -50.14
C PRO A 637 55.38 15.43 -51.53
N ARG A 638 55.99 16.14 -52.47
CA ARG A 638 56.10 15.84 -53.91
C ARG A 638 56.61 14.45 -54.27
#